data_AF-F7BTH8-F1
#
_entry.id   AF-F7BTH8-F1
#
_cell.length_a   1.000
_cell.length_b   1.000
_cell.length_c   1.000
_cell.angle_alpha   90.00
_cell.angle_beta   90.00
_cell.angle_gamma   90.00
#
_symmetry.space_group_name_H-M   'P 1'
#
loop_
_entity.id
_entity.type
_entity.pdbx_description
1 polymer ?
#
loop_
_entity_poly.entity_id
_entity_poly.type
_entity_poly.pdbx_seq_one_letter_code
_entity_poly.pdbx_strand_id
1 'polypeptide(L)'
;MGQELPGEGPAWEALQGEDKRRPPVMATILFGIFCSFIYQVVPEAVTSELSVEIPENYAGNFPLYLKKLKLPPVHSDSPAIIQVAGEDVAEGLFGVESDSGFLFVTRPLDREEQAQYNLQVTITAEDGSLLWGPQPLIVHVKDVNDQVPQFTKADYTGTLSQGTHAGIPFLYLSATDGDEPGTANSDLRYHILSQTPAQPSPDMFQLEVRTGALTLSEKGSSELDPTIVSHYQLLVQVKDLGDQTSGHRTMATVNVVVVENTWFSPDSIHLAENTQDLCPNSFTHVHWSGGDVQYHLESQPPGPFEVNEEGNICVTRELDREIQEKYQITVWARNMEGMVYSDPLVLTVFVTDENDNPPNCPLADSPSEVLELSSSGTEVTRLQATDADDPNSPNAHVVYKLLSQEPPGPEGSSFSVDLHTGAVTVQDTPLKAGELYKLLVLAADLAGEEGGLSSTCEVSIKVMDVNDHAPVFSASQYGPVSLSEDTVPGTRVATVTATDADLDPAYTLIDFSIVEGDPNGTFVLDSDQRSGHADVRLQKKLDYASTPSYELVIMAKNLAELMGTGTGPPATTTVTVLVEEPMHPPLLSQESYEVTVPASTPPGTILLTITPEDPQSPPLRFSMMNNSKGWLSIEEHSGEVRIASKLGTGQPKEIYTVQVVAEIIDHPSLTTTAALVLHIEGDLPSPAQKSPSIPVSVSSRLQILCTPQKVPQGVVISGLQQEGEHAANADSYSFTLGKDPTVQREWRLRALNGTHAYLTMALSWLEPQEYFVPVFLTHSSQTQQLQIRVVVCLCNSERRCLIKVGRMKGMPTLLSAVGIMVGTLVAIGHRLFQTHKPNLERTSHNT
;
A
#
# COMPACT_ATOMS: atom_id res chain seq x y z
N MET A 1 30.23 11.65 27.34
CA MET A 1 31.47 12.02 28.07
C MET A 1 31.06 12.38 29.49
N GLY A 2 31.92 12.19 30.48
CA GLY A 2 31.65 12.63 31.86
C GLY A 2 32.92 13.17 32.50
N GLN A 3 32.77 14.04 33.50
CA GLN A 3 33.85 14.36 34.43
C GLN A 3 33.30 14.74 35.81
N GLU A 4 33.58 13.85 36.76
CA GLU A 4 33.62 14.03 38.22
C GLU A 4 34.68 15.09 38.61
N LEU A 5 34.84 15.65 39.83
CA LEU A 5 34.21 15.74 41.18
C LEU A 5 35.09 16.78 41.96
N PRO A 6 35.14 16.91 43.31
CA PRO A 6 34.22 16.66 44.44
C PRO A 6 33.88 17.96 45.22
N GLY A 7 32.98 18.00 46.22
CA GLY A 7 33.21 17.69 47.66
C GLY A 7 32.93 18.93 48.53
N GLU A 8 32.50 18.89 49.79
CA GLU A 8 32.32 17.80 50.78
C GLU A 8 31.02 17.99 51.63
N GLY A 9 30.57 16.94 52.34
CA GLY A 9 29.56 17.00 53.44
C GLY A 9 30.22 17.12 54.83
N PRO A 10 29.55 16.86 55.99
CA PRO A 10 28.45 15.90 56.27
C PRO A 10 27.16 16.59 56.85
N ALA A 11 25.96 15.97 56.98
CA ALA A 11 25.50 14.83 57.81
C ALA A 11 25.77 15.00 59.33
N TRP A 12 24.93 14.64 60.31
CA TRP A 12 23.64 13.89 60.44
C TRP A 12 22.95 14.33 61.77
N GLU A 13 21.79 13.88 62.30
CA GLU A 13 20.75 12.84 62.08
C GLU A 13 19.34 13.47 62.35
N ALA A 14 18.26 12.68 62.54
CA ALA A 14 16.93 13.11 63.02
C ALA A 14 16.43 12.27 64.20
N LEU A 15 15.45 12.75 65.00
CA LEU A 15 14.49 11.90 65.74
C LEU A 15 13.28 12.69 66.29
N GLN A 16 12.26 11.97 66.77
CA GLN A 16 10.90 12.45 67.10
C GLN A 16 10.68 12.73 68.59
N GLY A 17 9.67 13.55 68.96
CA GLY A 17 9.17 13.65 70.34
C GLY A 17 8.00 14.64 70.53
N GLU A 18 6.87 14.17 71.08
CA GLU A 18 5.73 15.00 71.52
C GLU A 18 5.95 15.59 72.94
N ASP A 19 5.39 16.76 73.27
CA ASP A 19 4.07 16.85 73.95
C ASP A 19 3.50 18.29 74.03
N LYS A 20 2.21 18.36 74.36
CA LYS A 20 1.29 19.51 74.39
C LYS A 20 1.55 20.46 75.57
N ARG A 21 1.39 21.79 75.38
CA ARG A 21 0.37 22.68 76.04
C ARG A 21 0.69 24.19 76.06
N ARG A 22 -0.37 24.99 75.88
CA ARG A 22 -0.53 26.42 76.30
C ARG A 22 -0.67 26.52 77.85
N PRO A 23 -0.83 27.70 78.52
CA PRO A 23 -0.64 29.13 78.19
C PRO A 23 0.31 29.77 79.27
N PRO A 24 0.02 30.85 80.06
CA PRO A 24 -0.68 32.14 79.89
C PRO A 24 0.07 33.42 80.40
N VAL A 25 -0.51 34.61 80.11
CA VAL A 25 -0.72 35.82 80.95
C VAL A 25 0.29 36.25 82.05
N MET A 26 0.65 37.55 82.01
CA MET A 26 1.07 38.50 83.08
C MET A 26 1.18 38.01 84.54
N ALA A 27 2.34 38.28 85.20
CA ALA A 27 2.43 39.12 86.41
C ALA A 27 3.86 39.25 87.03
N THR A 28 4.31 40.50 87.19
CA THR A 28 5.06 41.14 88.32
C THR A 28 5.86 40.31 89.36
N ILE A 29 7.11 40.74 89.68
CA ILE A 29 7.74 40.97 91.02
C ILE A 29 9.29 40.78 91.05
N LEU A 30 9.93 41.51 91.98
CA LEU A 30 11.36 41.70 92.28
C LEU A 30 12.24 40.43 92.40
N PHE A 31 13.52 40.54 92.01
CA PHE A 31 14.75 40.60 92.85
C PHE A 31 15.98 40.51 91.88
N GLY A 32 17.19 40.99 92.15
CA GLY A 32 17.76 41.63 93.34
C GLY A 32 18.96 40.85 93.91
N ILE A 33 20.17 41.04 93.35
CA ILE A 33 21.50 40.68 93.91
C ILE A 33 22.57 41.34 93.00
N PHE A 34 23.32 42.32 93.48
CA PHE A 34 24.66 42.18 94.08
C PHE A 34 25.76 41.68 93.12
N CYS A 35 26.59 42.62 92.63
CA CYS A 35 27.96 42.35 92.22
C CYS A 35 28.86 43.44 92.82
N SER A 36 29.78 43.06 93.72
CA SER A 36 30.60 44.00 94.48
C SER A 36 31.91 44.29 93.75
N PHE A 37 32.08 45.52 93.27
CA PHE A 37 33.40 46.03 92.86
C PHE A 37 33.94 47.05 93.85
N ILE A 38 35.27 47.15 93.88
CA ILE A 38 36.04 47.76 94.97
C ILE A 38 35.93 49.29 94.91
N TYR A 39 35.56 49.89 96.04
CA TYR A 39 35.73 51.32 96.27
C TYR A 39 37.23 51.67 96.33
N GLN A 40 37.83 51.94 95.17
CA GLN A 40 38.94 52.89 95.12
C GLN A 40 38.32 54.30 95.10
N VAL A 41 38.48 55.03 96.21
CA VAL A 41 38.12 56.44 96.29
C VAL A 41 39.16 57.23 95.48
N VAL A 42 38.95 57.28 94.17
CA VAL A 42 39.37 58.44 93.37
C VAL A 42 38.48 59.59 93.84
N PRO A 43 39.03 60.73 94.27
CA PRO A 43 38.21 61.92 94.44
C PRO A 43 37.78 62.39 93.05
N GLU A 44 36.52 62.15 92.68
CA GLU A 44 35.89 62.88 91.59
C GLU A 44 35.96 64.36 91.94
N ALA A 45 36.83 65.09 91.25
CA ALA A 45 36.84 66.53 91.29
C ALA A 45 35.57 67.00 90.56
N VAL A 46 34.49 67.18 91.32
CA VAL A 46 33.23 67.73 90.82
C VAL A 46 33.47 69.19 90.42
N THR A 47 33.99 69.38 89.21
CA THR A 47 33.94 70.64 88.48
C THR A 47 32.47 70.88 88.14
N SER A 48 31.77 71.58 89.04
CA SER A 48 30.39 71.97 88.80
C SER A 48 30.34 72.94 87.64
N GLU A 49 30.06 72.43 86.44
CA GLU A 49 29.78 73.25 85.27
C GLU A 49 28.61 74.19 85.58
N LEU A 50 28.75 75.47 85.24
CA LEU A 50 27.67 76.41 85.46
C LEU A 50 26.68 76.23 84.32
N SER A 51 25.47 75.73 84.60
CA SER A 51 24.39 75.71 83.62
C SER A 51 23.36 76.82 83.86
N VAL A 52 22.90 77.40 82.76
CA VAL A 52 21.85 78.42 82.75
C VAL A 52 20.82 78.06 81.69
N GLU A 53 19.64 77.64 82.16
CA GLU A 53 18.47 77.34 81.33
C GLU A 53 17.64 78.62 81.16
N ILE A 54 17.30 78.94 79.90
CA ILE A 54 16.80 80.24 79.47
C ILE A 54 15.77 80.01 78.35
N PRO A 55 14.45 80.27 78.52
CA PRO A 55 13.53 80.25 77.38
C PRO A 55 13.92 81.26 76.32
N GLU A 56 13.60 80.95 75.07
CA GLU A 56 13.86 81.82 73.92
C GLU A 56 12.92 83.03 73.79
N ASN A 57 13.13 83.82 72.73
CA ASN A 57 12.23 84.86 72.24
C ASN A 57 11.71 85.86 73.30
N TYR A 58 12.57 86.20 74.28
CA TYR A 58 12.26 87.18 75.33
C TYR A 58 11.80 88.54 74.79
N ALA A 59 10.55 88.90 75.10
CA ALA A 59 10.07 90.27 74.99
C ALA A 59 10.66 91.14 76.13
N GLY A 60 11.60 92.03 75.81
CA GLY A 60 12.20 92.93 76.80
C GLY A 60 13.09 94.04 76.21
N ASN A 61 13.55 94.94 77.07
CA ASN A 61 14.63 95.86 76.75
C ASN A 61 15.97 95.17 77.03
N PHE A 62 16.90 95.21 76.09
CA PHE A 62 18.24 94.64 76.24
C PHE A 62 19.26 95.71 76.66
N PRO A 63 20.35 95.35 77.40
CA PRO A 63 20.71 94.02 77.84
C PRO A 63 19.76 93.45 78.92
N LEU A 64 19.37 92.20 78.76
CA LEU A 64 18.51 91.48 79.70
C LEU A 64 19.37 90.68 80.67
N TYR A 65 19.33 91.02 81.96
CA TYR A 65 20.03 90.28 83.01
C TYR A 65 19.31 88.96 83.31
N LEU A 66 19.98 87.85 83.00
CA LEU A 66 19.44 86.50 82.98
C LEU A 66 19.48 85.85 84.37
N LYS A 67 20.68 85.74 84.95
CA LYS A 67 20.93 84.99 86.19
C LYS A 67 22.25 85.44 86.82
N LYS A 68 22.26 85.62 88.15
CA LYS A 68 23.53 85.76 88.89
C LYS A 68 24.25 84.43 88.92
N LEU A 69 25.44 84.39 88.35
CA LEU A 69 26.30 83.21 88.33
C LEU A 69 26.70 82.84 89.77
N LYS A 70 26.63 81.55 90.11
CA LYS A 70 26.97 81.04 91.45
C LYS A 70 28.48 80.83 91.57
N LEU A 71 29.21 81.94 91.53
CA LEU A 71 30.67 81.97 91.60
C LEU A 71 31.16 81.80 93.05
N PRO A 72 32.34 81.17 93.26
CA PRO A 72 32.90 81.02 94.61
C PRO A 72 33.37 82.37 95.18
N PRO A 73 33.42 82.52 96.52
CA PRO A 73 34.00 83.69 97.15
C PRO A 73 35.51 83.75 96.89
N VAL A 74 35.99 84.90 96.43
CA VAL A 74 37.40 85.17 96.13
C VAL A 74 37.93 86.21 97.12
N HIS A 75 39.16 86.04 97.60
CA HIS A 75 39.84 86.98 98.50
C HIS A 75 40.97 87.69 97.76
N SER A 76 40.92 89.02 97.76
CA SER A 76 41.86 89.92 97.09
C SER A 76 41.86 91.27 97.83
N ASP A 77 43.01 91.95 97.87
CA ASP A 77 43.12 93.32 98.41
C ASP A 77 42.59 94.39 97.43
N SER A 78 42.45 94.03 96.14
CA SER A 78 41.82 94.81 95.07
C SER A 78 40.42 94.27 94.73
N PRO A 79 39.50 95.08 94.18
CA PRO A 79 38.22 94.60 93.70
C PRO A 79 38.40 93.49 92.65
N ALA A 80 37.58 92.44 92.76
CA ALA A 80 37.55 91.35 91.79
C ALA A 80 36.63 91.71 90.62
N ILE A 81 37.09 91.42 89.40
CA ILE A 81 36.43 91.68 88.13
C ILE A 81 36.01 90.35 87.53
N ILE A 82 34.71 90.15 87.35
CA ILE A 82 34.15 88.97 86.71
C ILE A 82 34.11 89.20 85.20
N GLN A 83 34.57 88.22 84.43
CA GLN A 83 34.61 88.27 82.97
C GLN A 83 34.04 86.96 82.41
N VAL A 84 33.48 87.04 81.20
CA VAL A 84 33.09 85.87 80.40
C VAL A 84 33.81 85.98 79.06
N ALA A 85 34.16 84.83 78.48
CA ALA A 85 34.76 84.69 77.16
C ALA A 85 34.06 83.58 76.37
N GLY A 86 34.06 83.70 75.05
CA GLY A 86 33.36 82.84 74.10
C GLY A 86 33.29 83.53 72.74
N GLU A 87 32.93 82.80 71.69
CA GLU A 87 32.81 83.36 70.34
C GLU A 87 31.64 84.37 70.29
N ASP A 88 30.48 83.97 70.81
CA ASP A 88 29.29 84.81 70.98
C ASP A 88 29.51 86.04 71.88
N VAL A 89 30.49 85.97 72.79
CA VAL A 89 30.86 87.08 73.68
C VAL A 89 31.76 88.08 72.98
N ALA A 90 32.59 87.63 72.03
CA ALA A 90 33.35 88.50 71.13
C ALA A 90 32.43 89.20 70.11
N GLU A 91 31.35 88.56 69.68
CA GLU A 91 30.25 89.21 68.93
C GLU A 91 29.36 90.12 69.80
N GLY A 92 29.46 90.01 71.12
CA GLY A 92 28.70 90.81 72.07
C GLY A 92 27.26 90.35 72.31
N LEU A 93 26.90 89.10 71.96
CA LEU A 93 25.61 88.49 72.27
C LEU A 93 25.44 88.33 73.79
N PHE A 94 26.46 87.79 74.47
CA PHE A 94 26.47 87.61 75.92
C PHE A 94 27.48 88.53 76.60
N GLY A 95 27.19 88.91 77.85
CA GLY A 95 28.11 89.63 78.72
C GLY A 95 27.85 89.34 80.19
N VAL A 96 28.68 89.88 81.07
CA VAL A 96 28.51 89.78 82.53
C VAL A 96 28.73 91.13 83.18
N GLU A 97 27.89 91.46 84.17
CA GLU A 97 28.12 92.62 85.04
C GLU A 97 29.28 92.31 85.99
N SER A 98 30.36 93.08 85.90
CA SER A 98 31.69 92.63 86.35
C SER A 98 31.93 92.68 87.86
N ASP A 99 31.16 93.47 88.61
CA ASP A 99 31.19 93.49 90.09
C ASP A 99 30.17 92.51 90.71
N SER A 100 29.07 92.24 89.99
CA SER A 100 27.92 91.51 90.51
C SER A 100 27.85 90.05 90.05
N GLY A 101 28.40 89.71 88.88
CA GLY A 101 28.29 88.37 88.28
C GLY A 101 26.91 88.05 87.70
N PHE A 102 26.05 89.04 87.42
CA PHE A 102 24.85 88.82 86.60
C PHE A 102 25.24 88.63 85.13
N LEU A 103 25.00 87.43 84.60
CA LEU A 103 25.06 87.15 83.17
C LEU A 103 23.90 87.90 82.47
N PHE A 104 24.17 88.50 81.31
CA PHE A 104 23.17 89.15 80.48
C PHE A 104 23.33 88.79 78.99
N VAL A 105 22.26 89.00 78.22
CA VAL A 105 22.21 88.87 76.76
C VAL A 105 21.78 90.20 76.14
N THR A 106 22.22 90.49 74.90
CA THR A 106 22.03 91.80 74.23
C THR A 106 21.00 91.83 73.10
N ARG A 107 20.57 90.65 72.63
CA ARG A 107 19.44 90.42 71.70
C ARG A 107 18.66 89.18 72.20
N PRO A 108 17.42 88.88 71.74
CA PRO A 108 16.79 87.60 72.05
C PRO A 108 17.64 86.43 71.55
N LEU A 109 17.43 85.26 72.16
CA LEU A 109 17.93 83.97 71.68
C LEU A 109 16.79 83.26 70.94
N ASP A 110 17.17 82.42 70.00
CA ASP A 110 16.33 81.64 69.08
C ASP A 110 16.93 80.22 69.07
N ARG A 111 16.12 79.20 69.41
CA ARG A 111 16.59 77.83 69.64
C ARG A 111 16.74 77.07 68.32
N GLU A 112 15.91 77.37 67.33
CA GLU A 112 16.00 76.86 65.96
C GLU A 112 17.27 77.36 65.26
N GLU A 113 17.71 78.59 65.54
CA GLU A 113 19.03 79.11 65.15
C GLU A 113 20.14 78.44 65.97
N GLN A 114 20.08 78.48 67.32
CA GLN A 114 21.10 77.84 68.17
C GLN A 114 20.64 77.51 69.60
N ALA A 115 20.23 76.25 69.82
CA ALA A 115 19.77 75.72 71.11
C ALA A 115 20.79 75.76 72.29
N GLN A 116 22.09 75.92 72.05
CA GLN A 116 23.11 75.91 73.11
C GLN A 116 24.32 76.82 72.80
N TYR A 117 24.76 77.57 73.81
CA TYR A 117 25.96 78.40 73.76
C TYR A 117 26.97 77.97 74.83
N ASN A 118 28.26 77.88 74.45
CA ASN A 118 29.33 77.33 75.29
C ASN A 118 30.34 78.42 75.65
N LEU A 119 30.19 78.98 76.85
CA LEU A 119 30.96 80.12 77.35
C LEU A 119 31.99 79.68 78.42
N GLN A 120 32.90 80.58 78.77
CA GLN A 120 33.87 80.39 79.86
C GLN A 120 33.85 81.59 80.81
N VAL A 121 33.82 81.35 82.12
CA VAL A 121 33.81 82.39 83.16
C VAL A 121 35.16 82.46 83.86
N THR A 122 35.70 83.67 83.99
CA THR A 122 36.92 83.97 84.76
C THR A 122 36.65 85.08 85.79
N ILE A 123 37.48 85.10 86.83
CA ILE A 123 37.54 86.20 87.80
C ILE A 123 39.00 86.66 87.85
N THR A 124 39.23 87.95 87.64
CA THR A 124 40.53 88.60 87.66
C THR A 124 40.58 89.69 88.73
N ALA A 125 41.76 90.14 89.12
CA ALA A 125 41.94 91.37 89.90
C ALA A 125 42.07 92.60 88.97
N GLU A 126 42.00 93.78 89.55
CA GLU A 126 42.18 95.08 88.85
C GLU A 126 43.55 95.22 88.15
N ASP A 127 44.58 94.46 88.55
CA ASP A 127 45.88 94.38 87.88
C ASP A 127 45.95 93.36 86.72
N GLY A 128 44.85 92.65 86.46
CA GLY A 128 44.75 91.60 85.44
C GLY A 128 45.19 90.21 85.88
N SER A 129 45.61 90.01 87.15
CA SER A 129 45.95 88.68 87.65
C SER A 129 44.72 87.78 87.77
N LEU A 130 44.86 86.49 87.41
CA LEU A 130 43.76 85.52 87.44
C LEU A 130 43.53 85.00 88.87
N LEU A 131 42.30 85.17 89.37
CA LEU A 131 41.88 84.75 90.70
C LEU A 131 41.07 83.44 90.69
N TRP A 132 40.26 83.20 89.65
CA TRP A 132 39.50 81.96 89.46
C TRP A 132 39.08 81.75 88.00
N GLY A 133 38.83 80.49 87.61
CA GLY A 133 38.50 80.08 86.24
C GLY A 133 39.73 79.80 85.37
N PRO A 134 39.57 79.62 84.04
CA PRO A 134 38.29 79.58 83.32
C PRO A 134 37.45 78.34 83.69
N GLN A 135 36.18 78.56 83.98
CA GLN A 135 35.19 77.50 84.22
C GLN A 135 34.17 77.49 83.08
N PRO A 136 33.86 76.34 82.44
CA PRO A 136 32.79 76.26 81.46
C PRO A 136 31.43 76.66 82.04
N LEU A 137 30.72 77.46 81.25
CA LEU A 137 29.36 77.95 81.45
C LEU A 137 28.54 77.57 80.21
N ILE A 138 27.57 76.67 80.37
CA ILE A 138 26.68 76.28 79.29
C ILE A 138 25.36 77.05 79.44
N VAL A 139 24.98 77.77 78.40
CA VAL A 139 23.65 78.36 78.27
C VAL A 139 22.82 77.43 77.40
N HIS A 140 21.80 76.81 77.99
CA HIS A 140 20.80 76.04 77.26
C HIS A 140 19.61 76.95 76.98
N VAL A 141 19.31 77.14 75.70
CA VAL A 141 18.05 77.74 75.28
C VAL A 141 16.94 76.71 75.51
N LYS A 142 15.82 77.15 76.07
CA LYS A 142 14.64 76.33 76.31
C LYS A 142 13.57 76.61 75.28
N ASP A 143 13.15 75.51 74.68
CA ASP A 143 12.00 75.35 73.81
C ASP A 143 10.76 76.12 74.27
N VAL A 144 10.27 77.01 73.40
CA VAL A 144 8.97 77.65 73.46
C VAL A 144 8.21 77.30 72.18
N ASN A 145 6.95 76.86 72.30
CA ASN A 145 6.08 76.64 71.15
C ASN A 145 5.78 77.99 70.47
N ASP A 146 6.62 78.36 69.51
CA ASP A 146 6.41 79.51 68.62
C ASP A 146 6.58 79.17 67.13
N GLN A 147 7.14 77.99 66.83
CA GLN A 147 7.01 77.38 65.51
C GLN A 147 5.55 76.95 65.26
N VAL A 148 5.26 76.49 64.04
CA VAL A 148 3.92 76.10 63.63
C VAL A 148 4.04 74.77 62.89
N PRO A 149 3.22 73.75 63.21
CA PRO A 149 3.16 72.52 62.43
C PRO A 149 2.98 72.82 60.94
N GLN A 150 3.78 72.21 60.07
CA GLN A 150 3.65 72.37 58.61
C GLN A 150 3.49 71.01 57.93
N PHE A 151 2.43 70.83 57.14
CA PHE A 151 2.29 69.66 56.28
C PHE A 151 3.33 69.70 55.15
N THR A 152 3.88 68.53 54.79
CA THR A 152 4.86 68.38 53.71
C THR A 152 4.28 68.64 52.31
N LYS A 153 2.95 68.61 52.16
CA LYS A 153 2.19 69.01 50.97
C LYS A 153 1.01 69.88 51.39
N ALA A 154 0.64 70.88 50.59
CA ALA A 154 -0.52 71.74 50.86
C ALA A 154 -1.85 71.03 50.58
N ASP A 155 -1.89 70.27 49.48
CA ASP A 155 -2.96 69.36 49.10
C ASP A 155 -2.41 67.95 48.97
N TYR A 156 -3.19 66.96 49.40
CA TYR A 156 -2.94 65.54 49.21
C TYR A 156 -4.03 64.94 48.30
N THR A 157 -3.66 63.91 47.55
CA THR A 157 -4.61 63.08 46.79
C THR A 157 -4.35 61.61 47.15
N GLY A 158 -5.42 60.83 47.30
CA GLY A 158 -5.34 59.38 47.47
C GLY A 158 -6.46 58.68 46.69
N THR A 159 -6.16 57.51 46.14
CA THR A 159 -7.12 56.72 45.36
C THR A 159 -7.50 55.46 46.13
N LEU A 160 -8.77 55.08 46.06
CA LEU A 160 -9.38 54.08 46.93
C LEU A 160 -10.31 53.16 46.14
N SER A 161 -9.97 51.88 46.03
CA SER A 161 -10.82 50.86 45.43
C SER A 161 -12.05 50.58 46.29
N GLN A 162 -13.21 50.40 45.66
CA GLN A 162 -14.40 49.86 46.29
C GLN A 162 -14.09 48.53 47.04
N GLY A 163 -14.80 48.26 48.14
CA GLY A 163 -14.58 47.03 48.92
C GLY A 163 -13.28 46.99 49.74
N THR A 164 -12.52 48.09 49.81
CA THR A 164 -11.38 48.19 50.74
C THR A 164 -11.84 48.00 52.18
N HIS A 165 -11.14 47.14 52.93
CA HIS A 165 -11.48 46.84 54.33
C HIS A 165 -11.15 48.00 55.28
N ALA A 166 -11.94 48.13 56.34
CA ALA A 166 -11.71 49.10 57.40
C ALA A 166 -10.31 48.94 58.04
N GLY A 167 -9.71 50.06 58.45
CA GLY A 167 -8.39 50.07 59.09
C GLY A 167 -7.18 49.87 58.16
N ILE A 168 -7.35 49.53 56.88
CA ILE A 168 -6.24 49.54 55.92
C ILE A 168 -5.83 50.99 55.62
N PRO A 169 -4.54 51.37 55.76
CA PRO A 169 -4.05 52.70 55.41
C PRO A 169 -3.81 52.81 53.90
N PHE A 170 -4.38 53.84 53.27
CA PHE A 170 -4.22 54.10 51.83
C PHE A 170 -3.48 55.42 51.54
N LEU A 171 -3.24 56.26 52.55
CA LEU A 171 -2.52 57.52 52.43
C LEU A 171 -1.89 57.90 53.78
N TYR A 172 -0.67 58.43 53.77
CA TYR A 172 0.00 58.97 54.95
C TYR A 172 0.16 60.49 54.84
N LEU A 173 -0.34 61.21 55.84
CA LEU A 173 -0.25 62.66 55.93
C LEU A 173 0.94 63.03 56.82
N SER A 174 2.02 63.53 56.22
CA SER A 174 3.24 63.88 56.93
C SER A 174 3.35 65.38 57.19
N ALA A 175 3.72 65.74 58.41
CA ALA A 175 3.98 67.10 58.84
C ALA A 175 5.23 67.16 59.74
N THR A 176 5.84 68.34 59.80
CA THR A 176 7.04 68.65 60.59
C THR A 176 6.76 69.83 61.50
N ASP A 177 7.38 69.83 62.68
CA ASP A 177 7.50 71.03 63.51
C ASP A 177 8.97 71.45 63.64
N GLY A 178 9.18 72.71 64.03
CA GLY A 178 10.52 73.26 64.28
C GLY A 178 10.97 73.07 65.73
N ASP A 179 10.02 73.12 66.68
CA ASP A 179 10.19 72.97 68.13
C ASP A 179 11.01 71.70 68.52
N GLU A 180 11.57 71.67 69.73
CA GLU A 180 12.53 70.66 70.21
C GLU A 180 12.04 69.20 70.03
N PRO A 181 12.72 68.38 69.20
CA PRO A 181 12.26 67.04 68.85
C PRO A 181 12.06 66.12 70.06
N GLY A 182 10.80 65.73 70.29
CA GLY A 182 10.40 64.84 71.37
C GLY A 182 9.87 65.54 72.63
N THR A 183 9.78 66.88 72.65
CA THR A 183 8.96 67.61 73.62
C THR A 183 7.47 67.49 73.27
N ALA A 184 6.60 68.07 74.10
CA ALA A 184 5.18 68.19 73.76
C ALA A 184 4.92 69.20 72.63
N ASN A 185 5.82 70.17 72.46
CA ASN A 185 5.73 71.21 71.45
C ASN A 185 5.97 70.61 70.05
N SER A 186 6.85 69.61 69.91
CA SER A 186 7.02 68.85 68.66
C SER A 186 6.10 67.61 68.50
N ASP A 187 5.22 67.26 69.46
CA ASP A 187 4.47 65.97 69.46
C ASP A 187 3.13 66.08 68.70
N LEU A 188 3.21 66.06 67.37
CA LEU A 188 2.10 66.31 66.43
C LEU A 188 0.89 65.36 66.56
N ARG A 189 -0.31 65.92 66.35
CA ARG A 189 -1.62 65.29 66.45
C ARG A 189 -2.49 65.57 65.24
N TYR A 190 -2.89 64.51 64.55
CA TYR A 190 -3.71 64.57 63.34
C TYR A 190 -5.21 64.40 63.66
N HIS A 191 -6.07 65.15 62.97
CA HIS A 191 -7.53 65.06 63.14
C HIS A 191 -8.30 65.52 61.88
N ILE A 192 -9.35 64.78 61.49
CA ILE A 192 -10.26 65.19 60.40
C ILE A 192 -11.27 66.20 60.97
N LEU A 193 -11.33 67.42 60.41
CA LEU A 193 -12.29 68.45 60.82
C LEU A 193 -13.64 68.34 60.09
N SER A 194 -13.62 67.93 58.82
CA SER A 194 -14.84 67.75 58.02
C SER A 194 -14.60 66.89 56.79
N GLN A 195 -15.63 66.12 56.41
CA GLN A 195 -15.72 65.35 55.16
C GLN A 195 -16.80 65.97 54.27
N THR A 196 -16.51 66.20 52.99
CA THR A 196 -17.47 66.65 51.97
C THR A 196 -17.45 65.68 50.78
N PRO A 197 -18.58 65.10 50.34
CA PRO A 197 -19.91 65.17 50.95
C PRO A 197 -19.97 64.37 52.27
N ALA A 198 -20.96 64.68 53.11
CA ALA A 198 -21.26 63.95 54.34
C ALA A 198 -22.24 62.77 54.13
N GLN A 199 -22.32 62.27 52.89
CA GLN A 199 -23.07 61.08 52.48
C GLN A 199 -22.09 60.07 51.86
N PRO A 200 -22.34 58.75 51.94
CA PRO A 200 -23.49 58.11 52.62
C PRO A 200 -23.45 58.25 54.15
N SER A 201 -22.26 58.22 54.75
CA SER A 201 -22.01 58.60 56.14
C SER A 201 -21.11 59.84 56.25
N PRO A 202 -21.17 60.60 57.38
CA PRO A 202 -20.23 61.67 57.68
C PRO A 202 -18.87 61.14 58.20
N ASP A 203 -18.80 59.86 58.56
CA ASP A 203 -17.66 59.20 59.22
C ASP A 203 -17.01 58.14 58.30
N MET A 204 -16.86 58.38 56.98
CA MET A 204 -16.32 57.35 56.06
C MET A 204 -14.85 57.04 56.35
N PHE A 205 -14.09 58.04 56.81
CA PHE A 205 -12.65 57.95 57.00
C PHE A 205 -12.24 58.05 58.47
N GLN A 206 -11.14 57.41 58.82
CA GLN A 206 -10.44 57.56 60.10
C GLN A 206 -9.00 57.97 59.84
N LEU A 207 -8.41 58.71 60.78
CA LEU A 207 -7.05 59.20 60.68
C LEU A 207 -6.32 58.86 61.98
N GLU A 208 -5.24 58.09 61.89
CA GLU A 208 -4.44 57.73 63.05
C GLU A 208 -3.71 58.98 63.59
N VAL A 209 -3.84 59.17 64.91
CA VAL A 209 -3.65 60.46 65.58
C VAL A 209 -2.16 60.84 65.69
N ARG A 210 -1.21 59.90 65.60
CA ARG A 210 0.25 60.16 65.69
C ARG A 210 0.99 60.02 64.36
N THR A 211 0.55 59.11 63.50
CA THR A 211 1.24 58.70 62.27
C THR A 211 0.68 59.33 61.01
N GLY A 212 -0.48 59.99 61.08
CA GLY A 212 -1.15 60.58 59.92
C GLY A 212 -1.68 59.53 58.93
N ALA A 213 -1.78 58.27 59.32
CA ALA A 213 -2.28 57.18 58.49
C ALA A 213 -3.81 57.31 58.29
N LEU A 214 -4.24 57.58 57.06
CA LEU A 214 -5.65 57.70 56.67
C LEU A 214 -6.19 56.34 56.25
N THR A 215 -7.27 55.90 56.88
CA THR A 215 -7.93 54.60 56.69
C THR A 215 -9.43 54.78 56.43
N LEU A 216 -10.10 53.71 55.98
CA LEU A 216 -11.56 53.62 56.05
C LEU A 216 -12.03 53.26 57.46
N SER A 217 -13.17 53.83 57.86
CA SER A 217 -13.93 53.36 59.03
C SER A 217 -14.70 52.08 58.70
N GLU A 218 -15.24 51.41 59.72
CA GLU A 218 -16.19 50.29 59.57
C GLU A 218 -17.36 50.65 58.64
N LYS A 219 -18.00 51.82 58.86
CA LYS A 219 -19.07 52.30 57.97
C LYS A 219 -18.52 52.56 56.58
N GLY A 220 -17.39 53.26 56.50
CA GLY A 220 -16.73 53.62 55.25
C GLY A 220 -16.53 52.40 54.35
N SER A 221 -15.92 51.34 54.89
CA SER A 221 -15.73 50.06 54.20
C SER A 221 -17.05 49.43 53.71
N SER A 222 -18.12 49.50 54.53
CA SER A 222 -19.43 48.92 54.18
C SER A 222 -20.32 49.77 53.27
N GLU A 223 -20.09 51.08 53.20
CA GLU A 223 -20.91 52.06 52.48
C GLU A 223 -20.18 52.68 51.27
N LEU A 224 -18.93 52.27 50.99
CA LEU A 224 -18.13 52.80 49.87
C LEU A 224 -18.69 52.36 48.52
N ASP A 225 -19.22 53.32 47.75
CA ASP A 225 -19.75 53.08 46.41
C ASP A 225 -19.42 54.28 45.48
N PRO A 226 -18.55 54.10 44.45
CA PRO A 226 -18.19 55.17 43.53
C PRO A 226 -19.36 55.62 42.65
N THR A 227 -20.42 54.80 42.50
CA THR A 227 -21.63 55.19 41.76
C THR A 227 -22.52 56.16 42.55
N ILE A 228 -22.36 56.21 43.88
CA ILE A 228 -23.05 57.14 44.77
C ILE A 228 -22.15 58.37 45.03
N VAL A 229 -20.89 58.15 45.42
CA VAL A 229 -19.89 59.21 45.63
C VAL A 229 -18.50 58.72 45.21
N SER A 230 -18.04 59.15 44.04
CA SER A 230 -16.69 58.89 43.54
C SER A 230 -15.60 59.83 44.06
N HIS A 231 -15.96 60.92 44.75
CA HIS A 231 -15.01 61.96 45.18
C HIS A 231 -15.37 62.51 46.55
N TYR A 232 -14.40 62.50 47.48
CA TYR A 232 -14.48 63.14 48.78
C TYR A 232 -13.37 64.18 48.94
N GLN A 233 -13.65 65.23 49.70
CA GLN A 233 -12.69 66.22 50.16
C GLN A 233 -12.72 66.26 51.69
N LEU A 234 -11.59 65.94 52.30
CA LEU A 234 -11.38 66.00 53.75
C LEU A 234 -10.59 67.26 54.08
N LEU A 235 -11.00 67.96 55.11
CA LEU A 235 -10.23 69.06 55.69
C LEU A 235 -9.56 68.51 56.95
N VAL A 236 -8.24 68.37 56.91
CA VAL A 236 -7.45 67.75 57.99
C VAL A 236 -6.67 68.81 58.74
N GLN A 237 -6.62 68.70 60.06
CA GLN A 237 -5.79 69.49 60.95
C GLN A 237 -4.61 68.65 61.46
N VAL A 238 -3.44 69.27 61.56
CA VAL A 238 -2.38 68.82 62.47
C VAL A 238 -2.12 69.91 63.49
N LYS A 239 -1.92 69.51 64.75
CA LYS A 239 -1.68 70.38 65.91
C LYS A 239 -0.62 69.74 66.80
N ASP A 240 0.28 70.51 67.39
CA ASP A 240 1.16 70.02 68.46
C ASP A 240 0.41 69.70 69.78
N LEU A 241 1.17 69.35 70.82
CA LEU A 241 0.74 69.27 72.23
C LEU A 241 1.38 70.34 73.13
N GLY A 242 1.73 71.50 72.56
CA GLY A 242 2.04 72.71 73.31
C GLY A 242 0.88 73.20 74.19
N ASP A 243 1.11 74.29 74.91
CA ASP A 243 0.41 74.62 76.16
C ASP A 243 -1.13 74.79 76.07
N GLN A 244 -1.78 74.68 77.23
CA GLN A 244 -3.18 74.28 77.37
C GLN A 244 -4.22 75.23 76.75
N THR A 245 -3.85 76.43 76.32
CA THR A 245 -4.79 77.36 75.67
C THR A 245 -4.80 77.30 74.15
N SER A 246 -3.64 77.16 73.49
CA SER A 246 -3.58 77.11 72.02
C SER A 246 -2.20 76.71 71.49
N GLY A 247 -1.75 75.49 71.75
CA GLY A 247 -0.72 74.91 70.89
C GLY A 247 -1.10 75.03 69.40
N HIS A 248 -0.11 75.32 68.58
CA HIS A 248 -0.23 75.76 67.19
C HIS A 248 -0.79 74.69 66.25
N ARG A 249 -1.29 75.13 65.08
CA ARG A 249 -2.01 74.25 64.15
C ARG A 249 -2.00 74.75 62.72
N THR A 250 -1.94 73.80 61.79
CA THR A 250 -2.18 74.04 60.37
C THR A 250 -3.26 73.10 59.82
N MET A 251 -3.70 73.34 58.59
CA MET A 251 -4.76 72.59 57.91
C MET A 251 -4.37 72.32 56.46
N ALA A 252 -4.66 71.12 55.97
CA ALA A 252 -4.45 70.69 54.59
C ALA A 252 -5.71 70.05 54.01
N THR A 253 -5.83 70.10 52.69
CA THR A 253 -6.89 69.42 51.94
C THR A 253 -6.45 68.01 51.60
N VAL A 254 -7.32 67.03 51.74
CA VAL A 254 -7.12 65.67 51.22
C VAL A 254 -8.26 65.33 50.27
N ASN A 255 -7.94 65.14 48.99
CA ASN A 255 -8.90 64.75 47.97
C ASN A 255 -8.82 63.23 47.80
N VAL A 256 -9.91 62.52 48.13
CA VAL A 256 -9.98 61.05 47.99
C VAL A 256 -10.85 60.72 46.79
N VAL A 257 -10.26 60.04 45.80
CA VAL A 257 -10.96 59.53 44.62
C VAL A 257 -11.30 58.07 44.87
N VAL A 258 -12.56 57.70 44.67
CA VAL A 258 -13.05 56.32 44.78
C VAL A 258 -13.21 55.75 43.39
N VAL A 259 -12.59 54.59 43.17
CA VAL A 259 -12.65 53.82 41.92
C VAL A 259 -13.35 52.49 42.15
N GLU A 260 -13.81 51.86 41.06
CA GLU A 260 -14.37 50.51 41.12
C GLU A 260 -13.31 49.50 41.60
N ASN A 261 -13.75 48.39 42.21
CA ASN A 261 -12.81 47.36 42.62
C ASN A 261 -12.35 46.57 41.39
N THR A 262 -11.08 46.67 41.01
CA THR A 262 -10.46 45.77 40.03
C THR A 262 -9.43 44.82 40.64
N TRP A 263 -9.30 44.77 41.98
CA TRP A 263 -8.50 43.78 42.69
C TRP A 263 -9.31 42.51 43.02
N PHE A 264 -9.84 41.86 41.99
CA PHE A 264 -10.57 40.60 42.09
C PHE A 264 -10.29 39.72 40.87
N SER A 265 -10.35 38.40 41.01
CA SER A 265 -10.29 37.50 39.85
C SER A 265 -11.58 37.69 39.04
N PRO A 266 -11.53 38.17 37.79
CA PRO A 266 -12.69 38.16 36.92
C PRO A 266 -13.02 36.73 36.50
N ASP A 267 -14.11 36.57 35.76
CA ASP A 267 -14.29 35.41 34.89
C ASP A 267 -13.13 35.33 33.88
N SER A 268 -12.93 34.15 33.29
CA SER A 268 -11.84 33.85 32.34
C SER A 268 -11.59 34.97 31.33
N ILE A 269 -10.36 35.48 31.28
CA ILE A 269 -9.92 36.44 30.26
C ILE A 269 -9.62 35.65 28.99
N HIS A 270 -10.07 36.16 27.84
CA HIS A 270 -9.85 35.58 26.52
C HIS A 270 -9.15 36.61 25.63
N LEU A 271 -8.02 36.23 25.02
CA LEU A 271 -7.25 37.06 24.10
C LEU A 271 -6.99 36.28 22.81
N ALA A 272 -7.18 36.89 21.65
CA ALA A 272 -6.79 36.28 20.38
C ALA A 272 -5.27 36.07 20.33
N GLU A 273 -4.84 34.97 19.72
CA GLU A 273 -3.47 34.89 19.21
C GLU A 273 -3.24 35.89 18.07
N ASN A 274 -1.99 36.06 17.65
CA ASN A 274 -1.61 37.06 16.66
C ASN A 274 -2.02 38.52 17.01
N THR A 275 -2.38 38.80 18.27
CA THR A 275 -2.77 40.14 18.76
C THR A 275 -1.65 41.16 18.52
N GLN A 276 -1.89 42.07 17.57
CA GLN A 276 -0.95 43.16 17.20
C GLN A 276 -1.00 44.36 18.16
N ASP A 277 -2.05 44.45 18.99
CA ASP A 277 -2.23 45.47 20.03
C ASP A 277 -1.36 45.20 21.27
N LEU A 278 -0.06 45.29 21.07
CA LEU A 278 0.95 45.19 22.12
C LEU A 278 0.96 46.43 23.04
N CYS A 279 1.67 46.32 24.17
CA CYS A 279 1.93 47.42 25.10
C CYS A 279 2.28 48.73 24.36
N PRO A 280 1.58 49.85 24.61
CA PRO A 280 0.81 50.16 25.82
C PRO A 280 -0.66 49.72 25.83
N ASN A 281 -1.17 49.04 24.80
CA ASN A 281 -2.58 48.65 24.77
C ASN A 281 -2.85 47.51 25.79
N SER A 282 -3.68 47.81 26.79
CA SER A 282 -3.93 46.94 27.94
C SER A 282 -5.25 46.20 27.83
N PHE A 283 -5.23 44.89 28.01
CA PHE A 283 -6.44 44.05 27.99
C PHE A 283 -7.16 44.00 29.35
N THR A 284 -6.48 44.37 30.44
CA THR A 284 -7.09 44.51 31.76
C THR A 284 -6.30 45.50 32.62
N HIS A 285 -6.88 45.96 33.74
CA HIS A 285 -6.32 46.97 34.63
C HIS A 285 -6.67 46.64 36.08
N VAL A 286 -5.66 46.59 36.96
CA VAL A 286 -5.79 46.21 38.37
C VAL A 286 -5.40 47.38 39.27
N HIS A 287 -6.25 47.72 40.24
CA HIS A 287 -6.04 48.86 41.14
C HIS A 287 -6.17 48.46 42.60
N TRP A 288 -5.10 48.68 43.37
CA TRP A 288 -5.10 48.55 44.82
C TRP A 288 -5.13 49.92 45.51
N SER A 289 -5.75 49.99 46.68
CA SER A 289 -5.89 51.22 47.47
C SER A 289 -4.57 51.67 48.09
N GLY A 290 -3.94 52.68 47.51
CA GLY A 290 -2.77 53.34 48.07
C GLY A 290 -2.23 54.45 47.19
N GLY A 291 -1.50 55.41 47.77
CA GLY A 291 -0.73 56.41 47.03
C GLY A 291 0.66 55.93 46.58
N ASP A 292 1.22 54.93 47.25
CA ASP A 292 2.62 54.48 47.11
C ASP A 292 2.69 52.98 46.72
N VAL A 293 1.79 52.55 45.82
CA VAL A 293 1.68 51.16 45.35
C VAL A 293 2.59 50.89 44.17
N GLN A 294 3.33 49.79 44.23
CA GLN A 294 4.03 49.18 43.10
C GLN A 294 3.37 47.85 42.74
N TYR A 295 3.04 47.66 41.46
CA TYR A 295 2.56 46.38 40.95
C TYR A 295 3.73 45.51 40.48
N HIS A 296 3.65 44.22 40.79
CA HIS A 296 4.56 43.19 40.28
C HIS A 296 3.77 42.04 39.71
N LEU A 297 4.20 41.49 38.58
CA LEU A 297 3.49 40.44 37.83
C LEU A 297 4.41 39.27 37.54
N GLU A 298 3.91 38.06 37.72
CA GLU A 298 4.55 36.81 37.28
C GLU A 298 3.52 35.97 36.51
N SER A 299 3.95 35.24 35.48
CA SER A 299 3.07 34.35 34.71
C SER A 299 3.58 32.91 34.75
N GLN A 300 2.66 31.95 34.84
CA GLN A 300 2.94 30.52 34.78
C GLN A 300 2.11 29.88 33.65
N PRO A 301 2.75 29.30 32.62
CA PRO A 301 4.19 29.36 32.34
C PRO A 301 4.66 30.80 32.01
N PRO A 302 5.99 31.05 31.94
CA PRO A 302 6.51 32.38 31.59
C PRO A 302 5.95 32.86 30.24
N GLY A 303 5.13 33.91 30.28
CA GLY A 303 4.45 34.49 29.13
C GLY A 303 4.74 35.98 28.95
N PRO A 304 4.38 36.58 27.81
CA PRO A 304 4.81 37.93 27.40
C PRO A 304 3.97 39.05 28.06
N PHE A 305 3.72 38.98 29.37
CA PHE A 305 2.84 39.92 30.07
C PHE A 305 3.64 40.90 30.95
N GLU A 306 3.29 42.19 30.89
CA GLU A 306 3.82 43.22 31.78
C GLU A 306 2.68 44.01 32.44
N VAL A 307 2.96 44.60 33.61
CA VAL A 307 2.09 45.54 34.32
C VAL A 307 2.83 46.87 34.48
N ASN A 308 2.14 47.99 34.24
CA ASN A 308 2.73 49.32 34.36
C ASN A 308 2.48 49.97 35.74
N GLU A 309 3.03 51.16 35.99
CA GLU A 309 2.89 51.86 37.29
C GLU A 309 1.42 52.21 37.62
N GLU A 310 0.59 52.50 36.62
CA GLU A 310 -0.86 52.71 36.79
C GLU A 310 -1.68 51.42 36.95
N GLY A 311 -1.06 50.23 36.89
CA GLY A 311 -1.75 48.94 37.05
C GLY A 311 -2.40 48.37 35.78
N ASN A 312 -2.14 48.96 34.62
CA ASN A 312 -2.58 48.41 33.33
C ASN A 312 -1.72 47.19 32.97
N ILE A 313 -2.36 46.09 32.55
CA ILE A 313 -1.70 44.85 32.14
C ILE A 313 -1.83 44.70 30.62
N CYS A 314 -0.69 44.52 29.95
CA CYS A 314 -0.60 44.47 28.49
C CYS A 314 0.29 43.32 28.00
N VAL A 315 0.21 43.04 26.70
CA VAL A 315 0.95 41.99 26.01
C VAL A 315 2.17 42.60 25.32
N THR A 316 3.36 42.01 25.50
CA THR A 316 4.64 42.55 25.00
C THR A 316 5.15 41.88 23.73
N ARG A 317 4.58 40.74 23.35
CA ARG A 317 4.88 39.95 22.15
C ARG A 317 3.63 39.19 21.74
N GLU A 318 3.51 38.87 20.46
CA GLU A 318 2.44 38.04 19.91
C GLU A 318 2.23 36.75 20.74
N LEU A 319 0.96 36.41 20.93
CA LEU A 319 0.52 35.15 21.54
C LEU A 319 0.32 34.10 20.45
N ASP A 320 0.50 32.84 20.82
CA ASP A 320 0.53 31.64 19.97
C ASP A 320 -0.06 30.50 20.83
N ARG A 321 -1.15 29.89 20.37
CA ARG A 321 -1.99 28.94 21.12
C ARG A 321 -1.50 27.51 20.95
N GLU A 322 -0.98 27.16 19.77
CA GLU A 322 -0.26 25.92 19.44
C GLU A 322 0.89 25.67 20.42
N ILE A 323 1.62 26.72 20.78
CA ILE A 323 2.65 26.69 21.82
C ILE A 323 2.02 26.75 23.21
N GLN A 324 1.06 27.67 23.46
CA GLN A 324 0.51 27.86 24.82
C GLN A 324 -0.91 28.46 24.89
N GLU A 325 -1.92 27.60 24.77
CA GLU A 325 -3.37 27.90 24.95
C GLU A 325 -3.77 28.71 26.20
N LYS A 326 -2.93 28.77 27.24
CA LYS A 326 -3.35 29.23 28.58
C LYS A 326 -2.21 29.72 29.46
N TYR A 327 -2.47 30.80 30.20
CA TYR A 327 -1.58 31.35 31.21
C TYR A 327 -2.29 31.62 32.53
N GLN A 328 -1.59 31.38 33.64
CA GLN A 328 -1.99 31.80 34.98
C GLN A 328 -1.10 32.95 35.43
N ILE A 329 -1.63 34.17 35.35
CA ILE A 329 -0.94 35.39 35.77
C ILE A 329 -1.20 35.61 37.27
N THR A 330 -0.19 36.00 38.01
CA THR A 330 -0.27 36.35 39.44
C THR A 330 0.27 37.77 39.62
N VAL A 331 -0.48 38.63 40.31
CA VAL A 331 -0.16 40.05 40.50
C VAL A 331 -0.15 40.40 41.99
N TRP A 332 0.86 41.15 42.42
CA TRP A 332 1.03 41.61 43.80
C TRP A 332 0.99 43.14 43.85
N ALA A 333 0.21 43.68 44.78
CA ALA A 333 0.33 45.07 45.20
C ALA A 333 1.36 45.15 46.35
N ARG A 334 2.43 45.91 46.15
CA ARG A 334 3.52 46.10 47.11
C ARG A 334 3.72 47.58 47.41
N ASN A 335 4.41 47.90 48.50
CA ASN A 335 4.87 49.25 48.79
C ASN A 335 6.31 49.48 48.29
N MET A 336 6.82 50.71 48.42
CA MET A 336 8.17 51.11 48.00
C MET A 336 9.31 50.29 48.66
N GLU A 337 9.09 49.72 49.86
CA GLU A 337 10.04 48.82 50.54
C GLU A 337 9.81 47.32 50.21
N GLY A 338 8.91 47.01 49.28
CA GLY A 338 8.60 45.64 48.84
C GLY A 338 7.66 44.85 49.74
N MET A 339 7.08 45.45 50.79
CA MET A 339 6.06 44.81 51.63
C MET A 339 4.76 44.66 50.84
N VAL A 340 4.17 43.46 50.88
CA VAL A 340 2.93 43.13 50.15
C VAL A 340 1.71 43.64 50.94
N TYR A 341 0.79 44.35 50.27
CA TYR A 341 -0.41 44.90 50.89
C TYR A 341 -1.60 43.90 50.98
N SER A 342 -1.63 42.88 50.12
CA SER A 342 -2.79 42.01 49.90
C SER A 342 -2.40 40.58 49.52
N ASP A 343 -3.35 39.64 49.64
CA ASP A 343 -3.20 38.35 48.97
C ASP A 343 -3.12 38.56 47.44
N PRO A 344 -2.24 37.82 46.74
CA PRO A 344 -1.98 38.06 45.33
C PRO A 344 -3.20 37.75 44.46
N LEU A 345 -3.46 38.64 43.49
CA LEU A 345 -4.50 38.49 42.51
C LEU A 345 -4.08 37.49 41.44
N VAL A 346 -4.79 36.38 41.33
CA VAL A 346 -4.62 35.41 40.23
C VAL A 346 -5.61 35.71 39.12
N LEU A 347 -5.11 35.86 37.89
CA LEU A 347 -5.88 36.01 36.67
C LEU A 347 -5.64 34.77 35.79
N THR A 348 -6.68 34.24 35.16
CA THR A 348 -6.54 33.18 34.15
C THR A 348 -6.80 33.77 32.77
N VAL A 349 -5.79 33.69 31.91
CA VAL A 349 -5.86 34.09 30.50
C VAL A 349 -5.90 32.82 29.65
N PHE A 350 -6.88 32.73 28.77
CA PHE A 350 -6.94 31.76 27.68
C PHE A 350 -6.59 32.50 26.37
N VAL A 351 -5.82 31.82 25.52
CA VAL A 351 -5.57 32.27 24.15
C VAL A 351 -6.66 31.66 23.27
N THR A 352 -7.36 32.48 22.50
CA THR A 352 -8.42 32.02 21.59
C THR A 352 -7.89 31.84 20.17
N ASP A 353 -8.31 30.74 19.58
CA ASP A 353 -8.01 30.27 18.23
C ASP A 353 -8.33 31.31 17.14
N GLU A 354 -7.32 31.61 16.31
CA GLU A 354 -7.43 32.36 15.05
C GLU A 354 -6.84 31.49 13.93
N ASN A 355 -7.53 31.42 12.77
CA ASN A 355 -7.27 30.44 11.71
C ASN A 355 -5.96 30.73 10.93
N ASP A 356 -4.80 30.42 11.50
CA ASP A 356 -3.49 30.77 10.93
C ASP A 356 -2.65 29.58 10.43
N ASN A 357 -2.97 28.34 10.84
CA ASN A 357 -2.34 27.14 10.30
C ASN A 357 -3.13 26.58 9.10
N PRO A 358 -2.46 26.26 7.98
CA PRO A 358 -3.11 25.58 6.87
C PRO A 358 -3.10 24.05 7.08
N PRO A 359 -4.16 23.32 6.67
CA PRO A 359 -4.26 21.87 6.80
C PRO A 359 -3.04 21.14 6.26
N ASN A 360 -2.24 20.48 7.11
CA ASN A 360 -1.01 19.81 6.69
C ASN A 360 -1.32 18.41 6.14
N CYS A 361 -1.17 18.20 4.82
CA CYS A 361 -1.36 16.88 4.22
C CYS A 361 -0.01 16.15 3.96
N PRO A 362 0.29 15.06 4.68
CA PRO A 362 1.57 14.36 4.55
C PRO A 362 1.70 13.62 3.21
N LEU A 363 2.91 13.63 2.64
CA LEU A 363 3.25 12.85 1.45
C LEU A 363 3.36 11.36 1.81
N ALA A 364 2.79 10.49 0.98
CA ALA A 364 2.89 9.04 1.16
C ALA A 364 4.22 8.49 0.59
N ASP A 365 4.96 7.71 1.40
CA ASP A 365 6.23 7.07 0.99
C ASP A 365 6.10 6.07 -0.17
N SER A 366 4.90 5.53 -0.39
CA SER A 366 4.61 4.50 -1.41
C SER A 366 3.20 4.68 -1.99
N PRO A 367 2.98 4.34 -3.29
CA PRO A 367 1.64 4.32 -3.86
C PRO A 367 0.74 3.31 -3.13
N SER A 368 -0.55 3.65 -3.02
CA SER A 368 -1.58 2.70 -2.60
C SER A 368 -1.90 1.72 -3.75
N GLU A 369 -2.29 0.49 -3.45
CA GLU A 369 -2.56 -0.54 -4.47
C GLU A 369 -4.06 -0.91 -4.50
N VAL A 370 -4.60 -1.11 -5.72
CA VAL A 370 -6.00 -1.50 -5.96
C VAL A 370 -6.07 -2.53 -7.07
N LEU A 371 -6.98 -3.51 -7.00
CA LEU A 371 -7.15 -4.52 -8.06
C LEU A 371 -7.97 -3.94 -9.22
N GLU A 372 -7.68 -4.31 -10.47
CA GLU A 372 -8.43 -3.73 -11.60
C GLU A 372 -9.91 -4.12 -11.64
N LEU A 373 -10.26 -5.30 -11.12
CA LEU A 373 -11.64 -5.76 -10.93
C LEU A 373 -12.27 -5.30 -9.59
N SER A 374 -11.70 -4.31 -8.91
CA SER A 374 -12.32 -3.71 -7.71
C SER A 374 -13.66 -3.05 -8.06
N SER A 375 -14.71 -3.42 -7.32
CA SER A 375 -16.05 -2.87 -7.48
C SER A 375 -16.12 -1.38 -7.10
N SER A 376 -17.02 -0.64 -7.76
CA SER A 376 -17.40 0.72 -7.34
C SER A 376 -17.72 0.78 -5.84
N GLY A 377 -17.17 1.77 -5.15
CA GLY A 377 -17.23 1.93 -3.69
C GLY A 377 -16.11 1.22 -2.89
N THR A 378 -15.19 0.48 -3.52
CA THR A 378 -14.01 -0.06 -2.82
C THR A 378 -13.10 1.08 -2.34
N GLU A 379 -12.84 1.15 -1.03
CA GLU A 379 -11.86 2.08 -0.43
C GLU A 379 -10.43 1.60 -0.71
N VAL A 380 -9.61 2.47 -1.30
CA VAL A 380 -8.21 2.21 -1.68
C VAL A 380 -7.25 2.71 -0.61
N THR A 381 -7.52 3.91 -0.08
CA THR A 381 -6.72 4.58 0.94
C THR A 381 -7.53 5.70 1.59
N ARG A 382 -7.01 6.27 2.67
CA ARG A 382 -7.69 7.30 3.46
C ARG A 382 -6.73 8.42 3.79
N LEU A 383 -7.08 9.63 3.38
CA LEU A 383 -6.28 10.83 3.65
C LEU A 383 -6.38 11.22 5.13
N GLN A 384 -5.25 11.70 5.65
CA GLN A 384 -5.09 12.18 7.02
C GLN A 384 -4.30 13.48 6.97
N ALA A 385 -4.93 14.52 6.40
CA ALA A 385 -4.48 15.88 6.65
C ALA A 385 -4.80 16.23 8.11
N THR A 386 -3.89 16.95 8.77
CA THR A 386 -4.02 17.38 10.17
C THR A 386 -3.86 18.88 10.24
N ASP A 387 -4.78 19.55 10.91
CA ASP A 387 -4.56 20.94 11.30
C ASP A 387 -3.87 21.07 12.66
N ALA A 388 -3.40 22.28 12.97
CA ALA A 388 -2.80 22.64 14.26
C ALA A 388 -3.72 23.53 15.12
N ASP A 389 -4.65 24.25 14.48
CA ASP A 389 -5.71 25.07 15.10
C ASP A 389 -6.59 24.26 16.09
N ASP A 390 -7.49 24.87 16.88
CA ASP A 390 -8.18 24.16 17.97
C ASP A 390 -9.05 23.01 17.42
N PRO A 391 -8.80 21.73 17.80
CA PRO A 391 -9.60 20.58 17.36
C PRO A 391 -11.08 20.62 17.80
N ASN A 392 -11.49 21.63 18.58
CA ASN A 392 -12.87 21.90 18.96
C ASN A 392 -13.52 23.05 18.16
N SER A 393 -12.77 23.78 17.33
CA SER A 393 -13.24 24.91 16.53
C SER A 393 -13.54 24.51 15.07
N PRO A 394 -14.10 25.42 14.25
CA PRO A 394 -14.19 25.24 12.80
C PRO A 394 -12.82 25.28 12.10
N ASN A 395 -11.82 25.93 12.70
CA ASN A 395 -10.53 26.19 12.08
C ASN A 395 -9.79 24.86 11.84
N ALA A 396 -9.77 23.94 12.82
CA ALA A 396 -9.23 22.60 12.60
C ALA A 396 -10.12 21.63 11.79
N HIS A 397 -11.28 22.06 11.28
CA HIS A 397 -12.26 21.15 10.67
C HIS A 397 -12.01 20.94 9.17
N VAL A 398 -11.00 20.09 8.89
CA VAL A 398 -10.53 19.78 7.53
C VAL A 398 -11.54 18.94 6.72
N VAL A 399 -11.79 19.36 5.47
CA VAL A 399 -12.52 18.62 4.43
C VAL A 399 -11.69 18.42 3.16
N TYR A 400 -12.07 17.43 2.35
CA TYR A 400 -11.30 16.95 1.19
C TYR A 400 -12.05 17.12 -0.13
N LYS A 401 -11.35 17.55 -1.18
CA LYS A 401 -11.93 17.74 -2.52
C LYS A 401 -10.95 17.37 -3.63
N LEU A 402 -11.31 16.39 -4.45
CA LEU A 402 -10.53 16.04 -5.64
C LEU A 402 -10.48 17.21 -6.63
N LEU A 403 -9.27 17.63 -7.03
CA LEU A 403 -9.04 18.69 -8.02
C LEU A 403 -8.78 18.12 -9.41
N SER A 404 -7.94 17.08 -9.51
CA SER A 404 -7.59 16.44 -10.77
C SER A 404 -7.12 14.99 -10.60
N GLN A 405 -7.18 14.24 -11.69
CA GLN A 405 -6.65 12.89 -11.82
C GLN A 405 -5.83 12.77 -13.12
N GLU A 406 -4.63 12.20 -13.04
CA GLU A 406 -3.80 11.83 -14.18
C GLU A 406 -3.48 10.32 -14.14
N PRO A 407 -3.81 9.51 -15.17
CA PRO A 407 -4.58 9.88 -16.36
C PRO A 407 -6.06 10.15 -16.03
N PRO A 408 -6.75 11.00 -16.81
CA PRO A 408 -8.17 11.26 -16.62
C PRO A 408 -9.02 10.02 -16.88
N GLY A 409 -10.07 9.81 -16.08
CA GLY A 409 -11.00 8.68 -16.23
C GLY A 409 -11.94 8.87 -17.42
N PRO A 410 -12.60 7.80 -17.91
CA PRO A 410 -13.43 7.85 -19.12
C PRO A 410 -14.64 8.80 -19.02
N GLU A 411 -15.21 8.98 -17.82
CA GLU A 411 -16.23 10.01 -17.54
C GLU A 411 -15.70 11.16 -16.65
N GLY A 412 -14.37 11.31 -16.56
CA GLY A 412 -13.68 12.38 -15.84
C GLY A 412 -12.67 11.86 -14.83
N SER A 413 -13.12 11.06 -13.85
CA SER A 413 -12.28 10.48 -12.81
C SER A 413 -12.71 9.04 -12.51
N SER A 414 -11.71 8.19 -12.24
CA SER A 414 -11.88 6.78 -11.88
C SER A 414 -11.99 6.57 -10.36
N PHE A 415 -11.69 7.62 -9.57
CA PHE A 415 -11.74 7.61 -8.12
C PHE A 415 -12.60 8.78 -7.59
N SER A 416 -13.21 8.60 -6.43
CA SER A 416 -13.89 9.64 -5.66
C SER A 416 -13.19 9.82 -4.32
N VAL A 417 -13.22 11.02 -3.76
CA VAL A 417 -12.75 11.30 -2.39
C VAL A 417 -13.96 11.73 -1.56
N ASP A 418 -14.18 11.08 -0.42
CA ASP A 418 -15.22 11.48 0.52
C ASP A 418 -14.86 12.80 1.22
N LEU A 419 -15.83 13.72 1.26
CA LEU A 419 -15.65 15.12 1.68
C LEU A 419 -15.16 15.25 3.12
N HIS A 420 -15.66 14.43 4.05
CA HIS A 420 -15.40 14.61 5.48
C HIS A 420 -14.37 13.62 6.02
N THR A 421 -14.28 12.42 5.43
CA THR A 421 -13.50 11.32 6.01
C THR A 421 -12.25 10.97 5.20
N GLY A 422 -11.98 11.67 4.10
CA GLY A 422 -10.78 11.51 3.28
C GLY A 422 -10.69 10.17 2.54
N ALA A 423 -11.75 9.37 2.52
CA ALA A 423 -11.76 8.03 1.92
C ALA A 423 -11.66 8.13 0.39
N VAL A 424 -10.60 7.57 -0.20
CA VAL A 424 -10.43 7.47 -1.65
C VAL A 424 -11.04 6.16 -2.12
N THR A 425 -12.03 6.23 -3.01
CA THR A 425 -12.88 5.11 -3.42
C THR A 425 -12.90 4.94 -4.94
N VAL A 426 -13.00 3.69 -5.41
CA VAL A 426 -13.16 3.35 -6.84
C VAL A 426 -14.55 3.77 -7.34
N GLN A 427 -14.66 4.38 -8.53
CA GLN A 427 -15.94 4.68 -9.19
C GLN A 427 -16.40 3.55 -10.13
N ASP A 428 -17.56 3.68 -10.77
CA ASP A 428 -18.09 2.73 -11.76
C ASP A 428 -17.40 2.90 -13.14
N THR A 429 -16.07 2.77 -13.15
CA THR A 429 -15.22 2.88 -14.33
C THR A 429 -14.24 1.71 -14.38
N PRO A 430 -13.98 1.10 -15.55
CA PRO A 430 -12.97 0.06 -15.66
C PRO A 430 -11.59 0.62 -15.34
N LEU A 431 -10.95 0.07 -14.29
CA LEU A 431 -9.52 0.21 -14.07
C LEU A 431 -8.77 -0.76 -15.01
N LYS A 432 -7.44 -0.63 -15.05
CA LYS A 432 -6.59 -1.45 -15.92
C LYS A 432 -5.22 -1.68 -15.28
N ALA A 433 -4.76 -2.92 -15.27
CA ALA A 433 -3.48 -3.35 -14.70
C ALA A 433 -2.29 -2.48 -15.13
N GLY A 434 -1.36 -2.27 -14.20
CA GLY A 434 -0.09 -1.58 -14.44
C GLY A 434 -0.21 -0.07 -14.62
N GLU A 435 -1.41 0.51 -14.64
CA GLU A 435 -1.59 1.96 -14.66
C GLU A 435 -1.31 2.58 -13.27
N LEU A 436 -0.67 3.75 -13.28
CA LEU A 436 -0.38 4.55 -12.10
C LEU A 436 -1.20 5.85 -12.20
N TYR A 437 -2.18 5.98 -11.33
CA TYR A 437 -3.02 7.15 -11.19
C TYR A 437 -2.43 8.10 -10.15
N LYS A 438 -2.38 9.39 -10.47
CA LYS A 438 -2.06 10.48 -9.55
C LYS A 438 -3.31 11.32 -9.33
N LEU A 439 -3.74 11.46 -8.09
CA LEU A 439 -4.82 12.33 -7.66
C LEU A 439 -4.23 13.56 -6.97
N LEU A 440 -4.64 14.75 -7.39
CA LEU A 440 -4.39 15.98 -6.65
C LEU A 440 -5.66 16.31 -5.85
N VAL A 441 -5.56 16.26 -4.53
CA VAL A 441 -6.70 16.46 -3.62
C VAL A 441 -6.44 17.70 -2.76
N LEU A 442 -7.37 18.65 -2.75
CA LEU A 442 -7.38 19.76 -1.82
C LEU A 442 -7.78 19.25 -0.43
N ALA A 443 -7.03 19.65 0.59
CA ALA A 443 -7.48 19.66 1.98
C ALA A 443 -7.70 21.12 2.39
N ALA A 444 -8.86 21.46 2.95
CA ALA A 444 -9.23 22.82 3.34
C ALA A 444 -9.89 22.81 4.73
N ASP A 445 -9.59 23.81 5.55
CA ASP A 445 -10.18 24.05 6.86
C ASP A 445 -11.63 24.60 6.75
N LEU A 446 -12.21 25.07 7.86
CA LEU A 446 -13.53 25.75 7.92
C LEU A 446 -14.66 24.99 7.21
N ALA A 447 -14.61 23.65 7.17
CA ALA A 447 -15.49 22.82 6.34
C ALA A 447 -15.54 23.18 4.83
N GLY A 448 -14.54 23.92 4.33
CA GLY A 448 -14.44 24.40 2.95
C GLY A 448 -15.20 25.70 2.67
N GLU A 449 -15.51 26.50 3.68
CA GLU A 449 -16.17 27.82 3.53
C GLU A 449 -15.22 28.93 3.01
N GLU A 450 -15.80 30.08 2.61
CA GLU A 450 -15.05 31.18 2.01
C GLU A 450 -14.29 31.98 3.09
N GLY A 451 -12.96 31.91 3.05
CA GLY A 451 -12.05 32.54 4.02
C GLY A 451 -10.93 31.60 4.49
N GLY A 452 -11.15 30.29 4.34
CA GLY A 452 -10.27 29.23 4.80
C GLY A 452 -8.93 29.09 4.09
N LEU A 453 -7.96 28.50 4.80
CA LEU A 453 -6.67 28.06 4.30
C LEU A 453 -6.78 26.63 3.72
N SER A 454 -5.77 26.23 2.94
CA SER A 454 -5.77 24.93 2.29
C SER A 454 -4.40 24.48 1.82
N SER A 455 -4.25 23.17 1.64
CA SER A 455 -3.09 22.52 1.02
C SER A 455 -3.52 21.46 0.00
N THR A 456 -2.54 20.80 -0.62
CA THR A 456 -2.79 19.75 -1.62
C THR A 456 -2.06 18.46 -1.30
N CYS A 457 -2.82 17.38 -1.13
CA CYS A 457 -2.33 16.01 -1.08
C CYS A 457 -2.05 15.51 -2.50
N GLU A 458 -0.86 14.93 -2.75
CA GLU A 458 -0.62 14.11 -3.95
C GLU A 458 -0.76 12.63 -3.59
N VAL A 459 -1.76 11.95 -4.16
CA VAL A 459 -2.04 10.52 -3.91
C VAL A 459 -1.67 9.71 -5.14
N SER A 460 -0.72 8.78 -5.01
CA SER A 460 -0.42 7.81 -6.07
C SER A 460 -1.15 6.50 -5.82
N ILE A 461 -1.89 6.00 -6.82
CA ILE A 461 -2.60 4.72 -6.80
C ILE A 461 -2.11 3.87 -7.97
N LYS A 462 -1.59 2.68 -7.67
CA LYS A 462 -1.13 1.69 -8.65
C LYS A 462 -2.20 0.63 -8.82
N VAL A 463 -2.65 0.40 -10.05
CA VAL A 463 -3.56 -0.70 -10.37
C VAL A 463 -2.77 -2.00 -10.49
N MET A 464 -3.19 -2.98 -9.72
CA MET A 464 -2.67 -4.33 -9.67
C MET A 464 -3.49 -5.26 -10.56
N ASP A 465 -2.75 -6.10 -11.26
CA ASP A 465 -3.21 -7.12 -12.19
C ASP A 465 -4.07 -8.17 -11.48
N VAL A 466 -5.06 -8.72 -12.19
CA VAL A 466 -5.90 -9.85 -11.76
C VAL A 466 -5.93 -10.89 -12.88
N ASN A 467 -5.89 -12.19 -12.54
CA ASN A 467 -6.00 -13.28 -13.51
C ASN A 467 -7.42 -13.34 -14.11
N ASP A 468 -7.76 -12.46 -15.04
CA ASP A 468 -9.10 -12.37 -15.66
C ASP A 468 -9.10 -12.71 -17.17
N HIS A 469 -7.94 -12.70 -17.82
CA HIS A 469 -7.75 -13.27 -19.14
C HIS A 469 -7.46 -14.77 -19.07
N ALA A 470 -7.95 -15.51 -20.07
CA ALA A 470 -7.68 -16.93 -20.23
C ALA A 470 -6.81 -17.16 -21.49
N PRO A 471 -6.01 -18.23 -21.55
CA PRO A 471 -4.95 -18.32 -22.54
C PRO A 471 -5.53 -18.63 -23.92
N VAL A 472 -5.24 -17.80 -24.92
CA VAL A 472 -5.83 -17.93 -26.26
C VAL A 472 -4.89 -18.66 -27.21
N PHE A 473 -5.33 -19.78 -27.79
CA PHE A 473 -4.59 -20.49 -28.84
C PHE A 473 -4.46 -19.64 -30.11
N SER A 474 -3.27 -19.66 -30.73
CA SER A 474 -3.00 -18.91 -31.97
C SER A 474 -3.73 -19.45 -33.20
N ALA A 475 -4.26 -20.68 -33.13
CA ALA A 475 -5.14 -21.28 -34.14
C ALA A 475 -6.16 -22.22 -33.48
N SER A 476 -7.37 -22.30 -34.05
CA SER A 476 -8.43 -23.21 -33.60
C SER A 476 -8.23 -24.67 -34.06
N GLN A 477 -7.37 -24.89 -35.05
CA GLN A 477 -6.95 -26.22 -35.52
C GLN A 477 -5.50 -26.16 -36.02
N TYR A 478 -4.75 -27.22 -35.76
CA TYR A 478 -3.40 -27.46 -36.27
C TYR A 478 -3.40 -28.78 -37.07
N GLY A 479 -2.76 -28.78 -38.25
CA GLY A 479 -2.71 -29.92 -39.16
C GLY A 479 -3.72 -29.83 -40.33
N PRO A 480 -4.10 -30.96 -40.96
CA PRO A 480 -3.70 -32.33 -40.60
C PRO A 480 -2.20 -32.58 -40.74
N VAL A 481 -1.64 -33.41 -39.87
CA VAL A 481 -0.25 -33.90 -39.91
C VAL A 481 -0.26 -35.39 -40.24
N SER A 482 0.31 -35.77 -41.38
CA SER A 482 0.54 -37.17 -41.74
C SER A 482 1.74 -37.76 -41.00
N LEU A 483 1.59 -38.97 -40.46
CA LEU A 483 2.65 -39.80 -39.90
C LEU A 483 2.51 -41.24 -40.41
N SER A 484 3.58 -41.82 -40.93
CA SER A 484 3.64 -43.27 -41.23
C SER A 484 3.52 -44.09 -39.94
N GLU A 485 2.85 -45.24 -39.95
CA GLU A 485 2.70 -46.05 -38.73
C GLU A 485 4.02 -46.60 -38.15
N ASP A 486 5.09 -46.68 -38.97
CA ASP A 486 6.44 -47.03 -38.52
C ASP A 486 7.19 -45.89 -37.79
N THR A 487 6.58 -44.70 -37.67
CA THR A 487 7.14 -43.54 -36.97
C THR A 487 7.56 -43.90 -35.54
N VAL A 488 8.82 -43.60 -35.22
CA VAL A 488 9.37 -43.88 -33.89
C VAL A 488 8.78 -42.99 -32.80
N PRO A 489 8.41 -43.54 -31.63
CA PRO A 489 8.07 -42.74 -30.44
C PRO A 489 9.20 -41.78 -30.06
N GLY A 490 8.82 -40.61 -29.54
CA GLY A 490 9.67 -39.43 -29.35
C GLY A 490 9.58 -38.42 -30.51
N THR A 491 9.04 -38.81 -31.67
CA THR A 491 8.84 -37.90 -32.81
C THR A 491 7.86 -36.78 -32.46
N ARG A 492 8.23 -35.53 -32.78
CA ARG A 492 7.32 -34.39 -32.68
C ARG A 492 6.35 -34.35 -33.86
N VAL A 493 5.08 -34.20 -33.55
CA VAL A 493 3.96 -34.17 -34.49
C VAL A 493 3.59 -32.72 -34.83
N ALA A 494 3.36 -31.89 -33.82
CA ALA A 494 3.00 -30.49 -33.94
C ALA A 494 3.55 -29.69 -32.75
N THR A 495 3.56 -28.37 -32.88
CA THR A 495 3.74 -27.44 -31.76
C THR A 495 2.50 -26.56 -31.71
N VAL A 496 1.75 -26.60 -30.61
CA VAL A 496 0.62 -25.70 -30.37
C VAL A 496 1.07 -24.52 -29.51
N THR A 497 0.43 -23.38 -29.68
CA THR A 497 0.87 -22.09 -29.12
C THR A 497 -0.32 -21.34 -28.56
N ALA A 498 -0.25 -20.95 -27.28
CA ALA A 498 -1.25 -20.13 -26.62
C ALA A 498 -0.58 -18.93 -25.95
N THR A 499 -1.29 -17.80 -25.93
CA THR A 499 -0.85 -16.55 -25.30
C THR A 499 -1.92 -16.07 -24.35
N ASP A 500 -1.52 -15.77 -23.13
CA ASP A 500 -2.36 -15.02 -22.18
C ASP A 500 -2.11 -13.51 -22.32
N ALA A 501 -2.98 -12.69 -21.75
CA ALA A 501 -2.99 -11.23 -21.86
C ALA A 501 -2.86 -10.49 -20.50
N ASP A 502 -2.98 -11.20 -19.38
CA ASP A 502 -2.65 -10.68 -18.04
C ASP A 502 -1.19 -10.15 -17.99
N LEU A 503 -0.88 -9.17 -17.13
CA LEU A 503 0.46 -8.57 -17.05
C LEU A 503 1.38 -9.26 -16.04
N ASP A 504 0.86 -9.95 -15.02
CA ASP A 504 1.69 -10.62 -14.02
C ASP A 504 2.26 -11.96 -14.55
N PRO A 505 3.59 -12.18 -14.48
CA PRO A 505 4.22 -13.46 -14.82
C PRO A 505 3.77 -14.69 -14.01
N ALA A 506 2.93 -14.53 -12.98
CA ALA A 506 2.30 -15.61 -12.23
C ALA A 506 0.96 -16.07 -12.83
N TYR A 507 0.22 -15.18 -13.51
CA TYR A 507 -1.11 -15.44 -14.06
C TYR A 507 -1.02 -15.98 -15.51
N THR A 508 -0.07 -15.45 -16.27
CA THR A 508 0.31 -15.91 -17.62
C THR A 508 0.95 -17.31 -17.71
N LEU A 509 0.98 -18.09 -16.62
CA LEU A 509 1.54 -19.44 -16.59
C LEU A 509 0.50 -20.48 -17.05
N ILE A 510 0.80 -21.18 -18.15
CA ILE A 510 -0.15 -22.04 -18.85
C ILE A 510 0.16 -23.53 -18.60
N ASP A 511 -0.86 -24.28 -18.19
CA ASP A 511 -0.89 -25.73 -18.22
C ASP A 511 -1.59 -26.24 -19.49
N PHE A 512 -1.01 -27.26 -20.14
CA PHE A 512 -1.50 -27.84 -21.39
C PHE A 512 -1.86 -29.31 -21.18
N SER A 513 -3.07 -29.71 -21.60
CA SER A 513 -3.55 -31.09 -21.44
C SER A 513 -4.32 -31.58 -22.67
N ILE A 514 -4.20 -32.88 -22.98
CA ILE A 514 -5.07 -33.54 -23.96
C ILE A 514 -6.34 -33.97 -23.21
N VAL A 515 -7.49 -33.41 -23.60
CA VAL A 515 -8.77 -33.66 -22.91
C VAL A 515 -9.65 -34.66 -23.66
N GLU A 516 -9.57 -34.71 -24.99
CA GLU A 516 -10.25 -35.69 -25.84
C GLU A 516 -9.36 -36.12 -27.02
N GLY A 517 -9.75 -37.17 -27.74
CA GLY A 517 -9.06 -37.64 -28.95
C GLY A 517 -7.98 -38.71 -28.75
N ASP A 518 -7.42 -38.85 -27.55
CA ASP A 518 -6.44 -39.90 -27.22
C ASP A 518 -6.84 -40.75 -26.00
N PRO A 519 -7.79 -41.70 -26.16
CA PRO A 519 -8.21 -42.58 -25.07
C PRO A 519 -7.13 -43.59 -24.66
N ASN A 520 -6.06 -43.75 -25.45
CA ASN A 520 -5.02 -44.74 -25.23
C ASN A 520 -3.73 -44.15 -24.63
N GLY A 521 -3.55 -42.83 -24.61
CA GLY A 521 -2.27 -42.19 -24.30
C GLY A 521 -1.19 -42.57 -25.33
N THR A 522 -1.53 -42.49 -26.61
CA THR A 522 -0.63 -42.66 -27.76
C THR A 522 0.27 -41.44 -27.95
N PHE A 523 -0.15 -40.26 -27.52
CA PHE A 523 0.58 -38.99 -27.58
C PHE A 523 0.90 -38.47 -26.17
N VAL A 524 1.80 -37.49 -26.13
CA VAL A 524 2.16 -36.73 -24.92
C VAL A 524 2.44 -35.29 -25.30
N LEU A 525 2.24 -34.36 -24.36
CA LEU A 525 2.63 -32.96 -24.51
C LEU A 525 3.95 -32.74 -23.76
N ASP A 526 4.91 -32.09 -24.42
CA ASP A 526 6.11 -31.55 -23.78
C ASP A 526 6.04 -30.02 -23.81
N SER A 527 5.92 -29.40 -22.64
CA SER A 527 5.68 -27.97 -22.48
C SER A 527 6.35 -27.42 -21.22
N ASP A 528 6.97 -26.24 -21.34
CA ASP A 528 7.32 -25.42 -20.18
C ASP A 528 6.19 -24.41 -19.93
N GLN A 529 5.75 -24.31 -18.67
CA GLN A 529 4.62 -23.47 -18.23
C GLN A 529 4.82 -21.97 -18.54
N ARG A 530 6.07 -21.54 -18.74
CA ARG A 530 6.46 -20.17 -19.12
C ARG A 530 6.64 -19.94 -20.61
N SER A 531 6.60 -20.99 -21.43
CA SER A 531 6.91 -20.90 -22.87
C SER A 531 5.71 -20.51 -23.73
N GLY A 532 4.48 -20.64 -23.22
CA GLY A 532 3.25 -20.51 -23.99
C GLY A 532 3.12 -21.54 -25.13
N HIS A 533 3.94 -22.59 -25.16
CA HIS A 533 4.04 -23.53 -26.26
C HIS A 533 4.06 -24.98 -25.76
N ALA A 534 3.44 -25.89 -26.50
CA ALA A 534 3.46 -27.32 -26.21
C ALA A 534 3.78 -28.12 -27.48
N ASP A 535 4.83 -28.94 -27.42
CA ASP A 535 5.17 -29.91 -28.45
C ASP A 535 4.32 -31.17 -28.27
N VAL A 536 3.42 -31.44 -29.22
CA VAL A 536 2.73 -32.73 -29.32
C VAL A 536 3.72 -33.76 -29.82
N ARG A 537 4.00 -34.80 -29.03
CA ARG A 537 4.93 -35.88 -29.41
C ARG A 537 4.28 -37.25 -29.34
N LEU A 538 4.73 -38.14 -30.22
CA LEU A 538 4.28 -39.52 -30.29
C LEU A 538 4.88 -40.33 -29.13
N GLN A 539 4.06 -40.87 -28.23
CA GLN A 539 4.50 -41.60 -27.03
C GLN A 539 4.44 -43.13 -27.21
N LYS A 540 3.58 -43.64 -28.09
CA LYS A 540 3.44 -45.07 -28.43
C LYS A 540 3.56 -45.27 -29.94
N LYS A 541 3.70 -46.53 -30.39
CA LYS A 541 3.59 -46.82 -31.81
C LYS A 541 2.18 -46.52 -32.31
N LEU A 542 2.10 -46.08 -33.56
CA LEU A 542 0.87 -46.01 -34.33
C LEU A 542 0.51 -47.41 -34.87
N ASP A 543 -0.74 -47.57 -35.28
CA ASP A 543 -1.30 -48.78 -35.90
C ASP A 543 -2.46 -48.33 -36.77
N TYR A 544 -2.24 -48.27 -38.09
CA TYR A 544 -3.17 -47.74 -39.09
C TYR A 544 -4.48 -48.53 -39.13
N ALA A 545 -4.38 -49.86 -39.00
CA ALA A 545 -5.53 -50.76 -39.02
C ALA A 545 -6.44 -50.59 -37.78
N SER A 546 -5.88 -50.15 -36.66
CA SER A 546 -6.63 -49.87 -35.43
C SER A 546 -7.19 -48.44 -35.36
N THR A 547 -6.43 -47.43 -35.82
CA THR A 547 -6.78 -46.01 -35.68
C THR A 547 -6.12 -45.19 -36.81
N PRO A 548 -6.81 -44.99 -37.96
CA PRO A 548 -6.22 -44.30 -39.10
C PRO A 548 -6.13 -42.77 -38.95
N SER A 549 -6.77 -42.19 -37.93
CA SER A 549 -6.68 -40.76 -37.63
C SER A 549 -6.99 -40.46 -36.16
N TYR A 550 -6.37 -39.43 -35.61
CA TYR A 550 -6.63 -38.87 -34.28
C TYR A 550 -7.04 -37.40 -34.40
N GLU A 551 -8.06 -36.98 -33.65
CA GLU A 551 -8.46 -35.58 -33.49
C GLU A 551 -8.22 -35.16 -32.04
N LEU A 552 -6.99 -34.78 -31.72
CA LEU A 552 -6.56 -34.48 -30.36
C LEU A 552 -7.14 -33.13 -29.93
N VAL A 553 -8.01 -33.10 -28.93
CA VAL A 553 -8.49 -31.84 -28.33
C VAL A 553 -7.52 -31.47 -27.22
N ILE A 554 -6.76 -30.40 -27.43
CA ILE A 554 -5.82 -29.86 -26.46
C ILE A 554 -6.44 -28.65 -25.78
N MET A 555 -6.44 -28.64 -24.45
CA MET A 555 -6.88 -27.55 -23.61
C MET A 555 -5.67 -26.78 -23.07
N ALA A 556 -5.77 -25.45 -23.05
CA ALA A 556 -4.87 -24.55 -22.33
C ALA A 556 -5.63 -23.89 -21.16
N LYS A 557 -4.97 -23.75 -20.00
CA LYS A 557 -5.55 -23.12 -18.81
C LYS A 557 -4.47 -22.47 -17.94
N ASN A 558 -4.76 -21.35 -17.28
CA ASN A 558 -3.88 -20.77 -16.27
C ASN A 558 -3.65 -21.76 -15.09
N LEU A 559 -2.46 -21.71 -14.51
CA LEU A 559 -2.18 -22.36 -13.21
C LEU A 559 -2.93 -21.67 -12.07
N ALA A 560 -3.09 -20.35 -12.14
CA ALA A 560 -3.94 -19.59 -11.23
C ALA A 560 -5.44 -19.86 -11.51
N GLU A 561 -6.30 -19.38 -10.60
CA GLU A 561 -7.75 -19.45 -10.78
C GLU A 561 -8.26 -18.17 -11.46
N LEU A 562 -9.07 -18.34 -12.51
CA LEU A 562 -9.68 -17.24 -13.24
C LEU A 562 -10.69 -16.49 -12.36
N MET A 563 -10.58 -15.17 -12.37
CA MET A 563 -11.38 -14.25 -11.57
C MET A 563 -12.40 -13.49 -12.44
N GLY A 564 -13.44 -12.96 -11.81
CA GLY A 564 -14.50 -12.20 -12.49
C GLY A 564 -15.54 -13.08 -13.21
N THR A 565 -16.42 -12.43 -13.98
CA THR A 565 -17.53 -13.08 -14.70
C THR A 565 -17.26 -13.27 -16.20
N GLY A 566 -16.10 -12.81 -16.69
CA GLY A 566 -15.67 -12.90 -18.08
C GLY A 566 -15.15 -14.29 -18.50
N THR A 567 -15.21 -15.28 -17.62
CA THR A 567 -14.62 -16.62 -17.82
C THR A 567 -15.15 -17.28 -19.10
N GLY A 568 -14.36 -17.21 -20.17
CA GLY A 568 -14.58 -18.01 -21.37
C GLY A 568 -14.50 -19.51 -21.03
N PRO A 569 -14.99 -20.39 -21.92
CA PRO A 569 -14.59 -21.79 -21.84
C PRO A 569 -13.06 -21.88 -21.89
N PRO A 570 -12.41 -22.80 -21.16
CA PRO A 570 -10.97 -22.97 -21.24
C PRO A 570 -10.61 -23.24 -22.71
N ALA A 571 -9.61 -22.52 -23.23
CA ALA A 571 -9.38 -22.51 -24.66
C ALA A 571 -9.00 -23.92 -25.13
N THR A 572 -9.65 -24.38 -26.18
CA THR A 572 -9.36 -25.66 -26.82
C THR A 572 -8.97 -25.45 -28.29
N THR A 573 -8.03 -26.26 -28.75
CA THR A 573 -7.64 -26.37 -30.16
C THR A 573 -7.60 -27.84 -30.57
N THR A 574 -7.82 -28.13 -31.85
CA THR A 574 -7.76 -29.49 -32.38
C THR A 574 -6.45 -29.74 -33.12
N VAL A 575 -5.77 -30.85 -32.84
CA VAL A 575 -4.62 -31.32 -33.62
C VAL A 575 -5.02 -32.58 -34.35
N THR A 576 -5.20 -32.47 -35.67
CA THR A 576 -5.56 -33.61 -36.51
C THR A 576 -4.31 -34.34 -36.96
N VAL A 577 -4.20 -35.62 -36.62
CA VAL A 577 -3.11 -36.51 -37.02
C VAL A 577 -3.68 -37.59 -37.93
N LEU A 578 -3.09 -37.78 -39.10
CA LEU A 578 -3.44 -38.86 -40.04
C LEU A 578 -2.35 -39.93 -39.96
N VAL A 579 -2.75 -41.19 -39.87
CA VAL A 579 -1.83 -42.33 -39.91
C VAL A 579 -1.79 -42.86 -41.34
N GLU A 580 -0.58 -43.08 -41.85
CA GLU A 580 -0.34 -43.59 -43.21
C GLU A 580 0.30 -45.00 -43.15
N GLU A 581 -0.14 -45.90 -44.04
CA GLU A 581 0.41 -47.25 -44.17
C GLU A 581 1.65 -47.21 -45.09
N PRO A 582 2.84 -47.64 -44.63
CA PRO A 582 4.07 -47.49 -45.40
C PRO A 582 4.11 -48.43 -46.62
N MET A 583 4.15 -47.87 -47.83
CA MET A 583 4.18 -48.66 -49.07
C MET A 583 5.38 -49.62 -49.15
N HIS A 584 5.10 -50.91 -49.38
CA HIS A 584 6.10 -51.97 -49.46
C HIS A 584 6.55 -52.26 -50.92
N PRO A 585 7.76 -52.82 -51.14
CA PRO A 585 8.18 -53.32 -52.45
C PRO A 585 7.29 -54.48 -52.97
N PRO A 586 7.14 -54.62 -54.29
CA PRO A 586 6.22 -55.60 -54.87
C PRO A 586 6.77 -57.03 -54.80
N LEU A 587 6.00 -57.99 -54.28
CA LEU A 587 6.37 -59.41 -54.24
C LEU A 587 6.10 -60.08 -55.59
N LEU A 588 7.08 -60.84 -56.09
CA LEU A 588 6.99 -61.62 -57.34
C LEU A 588 6.61 -63.08 -57.04
N SER A 589 5.87 -63.70 -57.95
CA SER A 589 5.34 -65.06 -57.77
C SER A 589 6.40 -66.16 -57.62
N GLN A 590 7.67 -65.89 -57.97
CA GLN A 590 8.82 -66.76 -57.71
C GLN A 590 10.09 -65.91 -57.46
N GLU A 591 10.94 -66.34 -56.51
CA GLU A 591 12.28 -65.76 -56.30
C GLU A 591 13.23 -66.06 -57.48
N SER A 592 13.02 -67.21 -58.14
CA SER A 592 13.71 -67.59 -59.37
C SER A 592 12.79 -68.34 -60.35
N TYR A 593 12.87 -67.95 -61.61
CA TYR A 593 12.14 -68.51 -62.74
C TYR A 593 13.11 -69.34 -63.59
N GLU A 594 12.94 -70.67 -63.65
CA GLU A 594 13.75 -71.55 -64.50
C GLU A 594 12.98 -72.02 -65.74
N VAL A 595 13.61 -71.99 -66.91
CA VAL A 595 13.00 -72.48 -68.16
C VAL A 595 14.02 -73.17 -69.07
N THR A 596 13.63 -74.33 -69.62
CA THR A 596 14.47 -75.12 -70.53
C THR A 596 13.94 -75.05 -71.96
N VAL A 597 14.81 -74.76 -72.93
CA VAL A 597 14.46 -74.59 -74.36
C VAL A 597 15.47 -75.27 -75.30
N PRO A 598 15.04 -75.80 -76.45
CA PRO A 598 15.95 -76.17 -77.54
C PRO A 598 16.70 -74.95 -78.13
N ALA A 599 17.94 -75.15 -78.57
CA ALA A 599 18.71 -74.14 -79.31
C ALA A 599 18.06 -73.74 -80.65
N SER A 600 17.18 -74.59 -81.19
CA SER A 600 16.38 -74.32 -82.39
C SER A 600 15.16 -73.41 -82.17
N THR A 601 14.81 -73.04 -80.92
CA THR A 601 13.60 -72.24 -80.65
C THR A 601 13.68 -70.85 -81.31
N PRO A 602 12.67 -70.44 -82.11
CA PRO A 602 12.76 -69.23 -82.90
C PRO A 602 12.58 -67.95 -82.05
N PRO A 603 13.18 -66.81 -82.48
CA PRO A 603 12.87 -65.50 -81.91
C PRO A 603 11.38 -65.15 -81.98
N GLY A 604 10.90 -64.42 -80.99
CA GLY A 604 9.48 -64.08 -80.78
C GLY A 604 8.70 -65.05 -79.90
N THR A 605 9.21 -66.27 -79.67
CA THR A 605 8.60 -67.26 -78.77
C THR A 605 8.56 -66.77 -77.32
N ILE A 606 7.38 -66.82 -76.70
CA ILE A 606 7.17 -66.58 -75.26
C ILE A 606 7.67 -67.81 -74.49
N LEU A 607 8.40 -67.57 -73.40
CA LEU A 607 8.93 -68.59 -72.50
C LEU A 607 8.06 -68.77 -71.26
N LEU A 608 7.77 -67.65 -70.60
CA LEU A 608 6.95 -67.53 -69.40
C LEU A 608 6.49 -66.08 -69.23
N THR A 609 5.60 -65.84 -68.28
CA THR A 609 5.16 -64.51 -67.88
C THR A 609 5.48 -64.33 -66.41
N ILE A 610 6.20 -63.27 -66.07
CA ILE A 610 6.52 -62.92 -64.68
C ILE A 610 5.36 -62.10 -64.13
N THR A 611 4.78 -62.55 -63.01
CA THR A 611 3.63 -61.93 -62.36
C THR A 611 3.96 -61.61 -60.91
N PRO A 612 3.26 -60.64 -60.28
CA PRO A 612 3.28 -60.52 -58.83
C PRO A 612 2.75 -61.79 -58.15
N GLU A 613 3.03 -61.92 -56.85
CA GLU A 613 2.43 -62.93 -55.98
C GLU A 613 0.95 -62.62 -55.68
N ASP A 614 0.64 -61.36 -55.31
CA ASP A 614 -0.73 -60.89 -55.15
C ASP A 614 -1.29 -60.31 -56.48
N PRO A 615 -2.39 -60.87 -57.04
CA PRO A 615 -3.08 -60.30 -58.19
C PRO A 615 -3.67 -58.90 -58.00
N GLN A 616 -3.75 -58.37 -56.79
CA GLN A 616 -4.18 -56.98 -56.50
C GLN A 616 -3.02 -55.98 -56.35
N SER A 617 -1.77 -56.42 -56.56
CA SER A 617 -0.60 -55.55 -56.52
C SER A 617 -0.76 -54.29 -57.40
N PRO A 618 -0.18 -53.13 -56.99
CA PRO A 618 -0.07 -51.95 -57.85
C PRO A 618 0.54 -52.29 -59.22
N PRO A 619 0.19 -51.56 -60.30
CA PRO A 619 0.65 -51.90 -61.65
C PRO A 619 2.18 -51.79 -61.73
N LEU A 620 2.79 -52.88 -62.22
CA LEU A 620 4.25 -53.05 -62.26
C LEU A 620 4.80 -52.77 -63.66
N ARG A 621 6.02 -52.22 -63.68
CA ARG A 621 6.89 -52.17 -64.85
C ARG A 621 8.01 -53.19 -64.69
N PHE A 622 8.32 -53.90 -65.77
CA PHE A 622 9.33 -54.96 -65.79
C PHE A 622 10.52 -54.59 -66.68
N SER A 623 11.74 -54.87 -66.22
CA SER A 623 12.98 -54.71 -66.99
C SER A 623 13.97 -55.86 -66.76
N MET A 624 15.00 -55.96 -67.61
CA MET A 624 16.04 -57.00 -67.53
C MET A 624 17.42 -56.40 -67.30
N MET A 625 18.05 -56.74 -66.18
CA MET A 625 19.42 -56.39 -65.84
C MET A 625 20.36 -57.57 -66.14
N ASN A 626 21.62 -57.26 -66.48
CA ASN A 626 22.68 -58.24 -66.81
C ASN A 626 22.43 -59.11 -68.07
N ASN A 627 21.46 -58.75 -68.93
CA ASN A 627 21.13 -59.42 -70.20
C ASN A 627 22.18 -59.20 -71.33
N SER A 628 23.45 -59.51 -71.05
CA SER A 628 24.62 -59.23 -71.90
C SER A 628 24.61 -59.87 -73.29
N LYS A 629 23.80 -60.93 -73.53
CA LYS A 629 23.70 -61.61 -74.83
C LYS A 629 22.57 -61.11 -75.72
N GLY A 630 21.60 -60.37 -75.17
CA GLY A 630 20.40 -59.96 -75.92
C GLY A 630 19.54 -61.13 -76.42
N TRP A 631 19.64 -62.31 -75.79
CA TRP A 631 18.86 -63.50 -76.14
C TRP A 631 17.42 -63.45 -75.64
N LEU A 632 17.17 -62.71 -74.57
CA LEU A 632 15.86 -62.54 -73.97
C LEU A 632 15.40 -61.08 -74.07
N SER A 633 14.09 -60.88 -74.02
CA SER A 633 13.43 -59.58 -73.82
C SER A 633 12.21 -59.79 -72.94
N ILE A 634 11.94 -58.87 -72.02
CA ILE A 634 10.68 -58.80 -71.28
C ILE A 634 9.80 -57.71 -71.87
N GLU A 635 8.49 -57.93 -71.94
CA GLU A 635 7.52 -56.87 -72.24
C GLU A 635 7.22 -56.07 -70.96
N GLU A 636 7.21 -54.74 -71.10
CA GLU A 636 7.35 -53.77 -70.01
C GLU A 636 6.19 -53.79 -69.00
N HIS A 637 4.97 -54.14 -69.40
CA HIS A 637 3.76 -54.01 -68.56
C HIS A 637 3.07 -55.35 -68.26
N SER A 638 3.34 -56.38 -69.06
CA SER A 638 2.76 -57.73 -68.94
C SER A 638 3.72 -58.75 -68.34
N GLY A 639 5.02 -58.46 -68.29
CA GLY A 639 6.03 -59.40 -67.79
C GLY A 639 6.30 -60.59 -68.71
N GLU A 640 5.80 -60.58 -69.96
CA GLU A 640 6.06 -61.66 -70.93
C GLU A 640 7.56 -61.73 -71.30
N VAL A 641 8.22 -62.81 -70.89
CA VAL A 641 9.58 -63.14 -71.30
C VAL A 641 9.56 -63.83 -72.65
N ARG A 642 10.29 -63.29 -73.63
CA ARG A 642 10.38 -63.79 -75.00
C ARG A 642 11.84 -63.98 -75.43
N ILE A 643 12.09 -64.91 -76.35
CA ILE A 643 13.38 -65.00 -77.06
C ILE A 643 13.49 -63.82 -78.04
N ALA A 644 14.45 -62.93 -77.80
CA ALA A 644 14.67 -61.73 -78.61
C ALA A 644 15.56 -61.98 -79.83
N SER A 645 16.51 -62.91 -79.73
CA SER A 645 17.46 -63.23 -80.80
C SER A 645 17.86 -64.71 -80.79
N LYS A 646 18.54 -65.18 -81.84
CA LYS A 646 18.82 -66.61 -82.04
C LYS A 646 19.77 -67.14 -80.96
N LEU A 647 19.29 -68.14 -80.22
CA LEU A 647 20.09 -68.93 -79.28
C LEU A 647 21.21 -69.72 -79.99
N GLY A 648 22.35 -69.87 -79.32
CA GLY A 648 23.52 -70.61 -79.83
C GLY A 648 24.68 -70.52 -78.84
N THR A 649 25.65 -71.45 -78.86
CA THR A 649 26.26 -71.97 -80.09
C THR A 649 26.57 -73.48 -80.08
N GLY A 650 25.53 -74.30 -79.91
CA GLY A 650 25.61 -75.74 -80.24
C GLY A 650 26.43 -76.59 -79.27
N GLN A 651 26.72 -76.08 -78.07
CA GLN A 651 27.18 -76.90 -76.95
C GLN A 651 25.97 -77.55 -76.25
N PRO A 652 26.09 -78.81 -75.77
CA PRO A 652 25.02 -79.44 -75.02
C PRO A 652 24.94 -78.86 -73.60
N LYS A 653 23.80 -78.26 -73.24
CA LYS A 653 23.48 -77.65 -71.93
C LYS A 653 24.28 -76.39 -71.61
N GLU A 654 24.07 -75.34 -72.40
CA GLU A 654 24.44 -73.97 -72.03
C GLU A 654 23.40 -73.39 -71.05
N ILE A 655 23.85 -72.61 -70.06
CA ILE A 655 22.97 -71.97 -69.05
C ILE A 655 23.22 -70.47 -69.07
N TYR A 656 22.15 -69.68 -69.11
CA TYR A 656 22.20 -68.22 -69.18
C TYR A 656 21.25 -67.60 -68.14
N THR A 657 21.80 -66.82 -67.22
CA THR A 657 21.05 -66.17 -66.14
C THR A 657 20.94 -64.67 -66.37
N VAL A 658 19.74 -64.13 -66.22
CA VAL A 658 19.40 -62.71 -66.28
C VAL A 658 18.69 -62.33 -64.98
N GLN A 659 18.82 -61.09 -64.51
CA GLN A 659 17.99 -60.59 -63.41
C GLN A 659 16.82 -59.82 -63.98
N VAL A 660 15.61 -60.12 -63.52
CA VAL A 660 14.42 -59.32 -63.83
C VAL A 660 14.15 -58.40 -62.67
N VAL A 661 13.97 -57.12 -62.96
CA VAL A 661 13.59 -56.08 -61.99
C VAL A 661 12.13 -55.74 -62.24
N ALA A 662 11.33 -55.75 -61.18
CA ALA A 662 9.97 -55.22 -61.19
C ALA A 662 9.92 -53.97 -60.30
N GLU A 663 9.37 -52.88 -60.84
CA GLU A 663 9.20 -51.60 -60.14
C GLU A 663 7.72 -51.20 -60.16
N ILE A 664 7.23 -50.56 -59.08
CA ILE A 664 5.88 -49.98 -59.06
C ILE A 664 5.88 -48.73 -59.94
N ILE A 665 4.96 -48.64 -60.91
CA ILE A 665 4.98 -47.58 -61.95
C ILE A 665 5.01 -46.16 -61.35
N ASP A 666 4.19 -45.92 -60.32
CA ASP A 666 4.11 -44.60 -59.66
C ASP A 666 5.20 -44.40 -58.57
N HIS A 667 5.90 -45.47 -58.18
CA HIS A 667 6.89 -45.49 -57.08
C HIS A 667 8.16 -46.28 -57.48
N PRO A 668 8.95 -45.81 -58.47
CA PRO A 668 10.06 -46.57 -59.06
C PRO A 668 11.27 -46.78 -58.13
N SER A 669 11.24 -46.27 -56.89
CA SER A 669 12.19 -46.64 -55.83
C SER A 669 11.85 -48.00 -55.18
N LEU A 670 10.58 -48.41 -55.22
CA LEU A 670 10.09 -49.68 -54.69
C LEU A 670 10.29 -50.78 -55.75
N THR A 671 11.45 -51.42 -55.69
CA THR A 671 11.89 -52.43 -56.67
C THR A 671 12.18 -53.78 -56.04
N THR A 672 11.87 -54.84 -56.78
CA THR A 672 12.15 -56.24 -56.40
C THR A 672 12.85 -56.95 -57.56
N THR A 673 13.81 -57.83 -57.25
CA THR A 673 14.60 -58.53 -58.28
C THR A 673 14.48 -60.04 -58.16
N ALA A 674 14.13 -60.73 -59.25
CA ALA A 674 14.12 -62.19 -59.36
C ALA A 674 15.17 -62.68 -60.36
N ALA A 675 15.67 -63.91 -60.17
CA ALA A 675 16.59 -64.54 -61.11
C ALA A 675 15.82 -65.28 -62.22
N LEU A 676 16.22 -65.12 -63.47
CA LEU A 676 15.66 -65.83 -64.62
C LEU A 676 16.75 -66.71 -65.25
N VAL A 677 16.60 -68.03 -65.15
CA VAL A 677 17.59 -69.01 -65.59
C VAL A 677 17.10 -69.74 -66.84
N LEU A 678 17.83 -69.57 -67.94
CA LEU A 678 17.57 -70.21 -69.23
C LEU A 678 18.52 -71.40 -69.44
N HIS A 679 17.99 -72.60 -69.54
CA HIS A 679 18.75 -73.80 -69.91
C HIS A 679 18.54 -74.12 -71.40
N ILE A 680 19.63 -74.26 -72.15
CA ILE A 680 19.59 -74.44 -73.61
C ILE A 680 20.06 -75.86 -73.98
N GLU A 681 19.16 -76.66 -74.55
CA GLU A 681 19.46 -78.03 -75.01
C GLU A 681 19.76 -78.09 -76.52
N GLY A 682 20.68 -78.95 -76.94
CA GLY A 682 21.13 -79.07 -78.34
C GLY A 682 20.35 -80.11 -79.14
N ASP A 683 19.95 -79.76 -80.36
CA ASP A 683 19.11 -80.59 -81.22
C ASP A 683 19.83 -81.84 -81.78
N LEU A 684 19.12 -82.97 -81.84
CA LEU A 684 19.56 -84.21 -82.50
C LEU A 684 19.05 -84.28 -83.96
N PRO A 685 19.82 -84.88 -84.90
CA PRO A 685 19.49 -84.88 -86.32
C PRO A 685 18.30 -85.80 -86.66
N SER A 686 17.45 -85.35 -87.57
CA SER A 686 16.21 -86.01 -87.96
C SER A 686 16.25 -86.62 -89.38
N PRO A 687 15.67 -87.83 -89.59
CA PRO A 687 15.35 -88.35 -90.91
C PRO A 687 13.91 -88.01 -91.31
N ALA A 688 13.69 -87.62 -92.56
CA ALA A 688 12.37 -87.23 -93.07
C ALA A 688 11.85 -88.17 -94.17
N GLN A 689 10.57 -88.55 -94.09
CA GLN A 689 9.77 -88.96 -95.24
C GLN A 689 8.27 -88.77 -94.99
N LYS A 690 7.46 -88.69 -96.06
CA LYS A 690 6.04 -88.32 -96.01
C LYS A 690 5.12 -89.49 -96.37
N SER A 691 3.89 -89.44 -95.84
CA SER A 691 2.68 -90.19 -96.27
C SER A 691 2.70 -91.72 -96.09
N PRO A 692 1.53 -92.39 -96.02
CA PRO A 692 0.15 -91.88 -96.15
C PRO A 692 -0.60 -91.73 -94.80
N SER A 693 -1.80 -91.14 -94.85
CA SER A 693 -2.69 -90.96 -93.71
C SER A 693 -3.66 -92.13 -93.52
N ILE A 694 -3.81 -92.62 -92.28
CA ILE A 694 -4.83 -93.60 -91.91
C ILE A 694 -6.24 -92.97 -92.06
N PRO A 695 -7.18 -93.61 -92.80
CA PRO A 695 -8.53 -93.08 -92.98
C PRO A 695 -9.41 -93.38 -91.75
N VAL A 696 -9.69 -92.36 -90.95
CA VAL A 696 -10.58 -92.47 -89.77
C VAL A 696 -11.84 -91.63 -89.97
N SER A 697 -13.00 -92.28 -90.06
CA SER A 697 -14.30 -91.61 -90.08
C SER A 697 -14.82 -91.39 -88.65
N VAL A 698 -14.56 -90.22 -88.07
CA VAL A 698 -15.24 -89.79 -86.84
C VAL A 698 -16.72 -89.54 -87.18
N SER A 699 -17.64 -90.10 -86.38
CA SER A 699 -19.08 -89.95 -86.63
C SER A 699 -19.49 -88.47 -86.57
N SER A 700 -19.94 -87.91 -87.69
CA SER A 700 -20.23 -86.47 -87.87
C SER A 700 -21.51 -85.97 -87.19
N ARG A 701 -22.09 -86.75 -86.26
CA ARG A 701 -23.18 -86.29 -85.40
C ARG A 701 -22.62 -85.45 -84.25
N LEU A 702 -23.18 -84.25 -84.05
CA LEU A 702 -22.82 -83.36 -82.94
C LEU A 702 -23.05 -84.06 -81.59
N GLN A 703 -21.98 -84.30 -80.83
CA GLN A 703 -22.02 -84.94 -79.52
C GLN A 703 -22.15 -83.86 -78.43
N ILE A 704 -23.23 -83.90 -77.66
CA ILE A 704 -23.53 -82.95 -76.58
C ILE A 704 -23.44 -83.66 -75.23
N LEU A 705 -22.72 -83.08 -74.26
CA LEU A 705 -22.63 -83.55 -72.88
C LEU A 705 -23.23 -82.53 -71.91
N CYS A 706 -23.92 -83.02 -70.88
CA CYS A 706 -24.65 -82.18 -69.92
C CYS A 706 -23.81 -81.81 -68.69
N THR A 707 -23.67 -80.50 -68.43
CA THR A 707 -23.13 -79.94 -67.17
C THR A 707 -24.28 -79.35 -66.33
N PRO A 708 -24.29 -79.49 -64.98
CA PRO A 708 -23.49 -80.45 -64.19
C PRO A 708 -23.90 -81.91 -64.46
N GLN A 709 -22.91 -82.80 -64.46
CA GLN A 709 -23.06 -84.22 -64.77
C GLN A 709 -23.58 -85.01 -63.56
N LYS A 710 -24.87 -85.37 -63.57
CA LYS A 710 -25.50 -86.21 -62.52
C LYS A 710 -25.35 -87.72 -62.71
N VAL A 711 -24.97 -88.16 -63.91
CA VAL A 711 -24.72 -89.56 -64.30
C VAL A 711 -23.63 -89.54 -65.37
N PRO A 712 -22.64 -90.47 -65.40
CA PRO A 712 -21.61 -90.48 -66.42
C PRO A 712 -22.17 -90.46 -67.85
N GLN A 713 -21.73 -89.49 -68.63
CA GLN A 713 -22.01 -89.34 -70.06
C GLN A 713 -20.70 -89.21 -70.81
N GLY A 714 -20.64 -89.78 -72.02
CA GLY A 714 -19.45 -89.76 -72.85
C GLY A 714 -19.68 -90.22 -74.28
N VAL A 715 -18.67 -89.98 -75.11
CA VAL A 715 -18.63 -90.26 -76.55
C VAL A 715 -17.94 -91.59 -76.79
N VAL A 716 -18.55 -92.47 -77.60
CA VAL A 716 -17.88 -93.69 -78.10
C VAL A 716 -17.04 -93.32 -79.31
N ILE A 717 -15.77 -93.73 -79.30
CA ILE A 717 -14.79 -93.62 -80.38
C ILE A 717 -14.56 -95.04 -80.93
N SER A 718 -14.52 -95.19 -82.25
CA SER A 718 -14.44 -96.49 -82.94
C SER A 718 -13.34 -96.50 -84.02
N GLY A 719 -12.41 -97.45 -83.96
CA GLY A 719 -11.59 -97.88 -85.08
C GLY A 719 -12.31 -98.94 -85.91
N LEU A 720 -12.29 -98.81 -87.23
CA LEU A 720 -12.92 -99.77 -88.14
C LEU A 720 -12.00 -100.93 -88.47
N GLN A 721 -12.54 -102.14 -88.39
CA GLN A 721 -11.91 -103.36 -88.91
C GLN A 721 -12.27 -103.52 -90.39
N GLN A 722 -11.32 -103.92 -91.23
CA GLN A 722 -11.52 -104.11 -92.65
C GLN A 722 -12.05 -105.53 -92.93
N GLU A 723 -13.20 -105.66 -93.58
CA GLU A 723 -13.72 -106.96 -94.01
C GLU A 723 -12.84 -107.53 -95.14
N GLY A 724 -12.25 -108.72 -94.96
CA GLY A 724 -11.50 -109.32 -96.07
C GLY A 724 -10.57 -110.50 -95.83
N GLU A 725 -10.25 -110.93 -94.60
CA GLU A 725 -9.40 -112.14 -94.42
C GLU A 725 -9.70 -112.93 -93.13
N HIS A 726 -9.23 -114.19 -93.08
CA HIS A 726 -9.67 -115.17 -92.07
C HIS A 726 -8.99 -115.00 -90.70
N ALA A 727 -9.73 -115.35 -89.64
CA ALA A 727 -9.36 -115.04 -88.26
C ALA A 727 -8.18 -115.87 -87.71
N ALA A 728 -7.08 -115.20 -87.35
CA ALA A 728 -6.00 -115.76 -86.53
C ALA A 728 -5.23 -114.75 -85.66
N ASN A 729 -5.72 -113.52 -85.48
CA ASN A 729 -5.38 -112.59 -84.38
C ASN A 729 -6.34 -111.40 -84.41
N ALA A 730 -6.63 -110.79 -83.26
CA ALA A 730 -7.45 -109.59 -83.15
C ALA A 730 -6.56 -108.38 -82.86
N ASP A 731 -6.26 -107.59 -83.89
CA ASP A 731 -5.43 -106.40 -83.79
C ASP A 731 -6.04 -105.37 -82.82
N SER A 732 -5.27 -104.99 -81.79
CA SER A 732 -5.72 -104.11 -80.72
C SER A 732 -5.22 -102.68 -80.89
N TYR A 733 -6.13 -101.74 -81.13
CA TYR A 733 -5.86 -100.30 -81.05
C TYR A 733 -5.73 -99.87 -79.59
N SER A 734 -4.69 -99.12 -79.25
CA SER A 734 -4.59 -98.44 -77.96
C SER A 734 -4.95 -96.96 -78.08
N PHE A 735 -5.77 -96.47 -77.15
CA PHE A 735 -6.30 -95.11 -77.15
C PHE A 735 -5.78 -94.37 -75.91
N THR A 736 -5.17 -93.20 -76.09
CA THR A 736 -4.67 -92.35 -75.00
C THR A 736 -5.13 -90.90 -75.14
N LEU A 737 -5.26 -90.18 -74.02
CA LEU A 737 -5.47 -88.73 -74.04
C LEU A 737 -4.15 -87.99 -74.29
N GLY A 738 -4.24 -86.75 -74.77
CA GLY A 738 -3.10 -85.84 -74.81
C GLY A 738 -2.41 -85.66 -73.45
N LYS A 739 -1.13 -85.27 -73.49
CA LYS A 739 -0.30 -85.04 -72.29
C LYS A 739 -0.54 -83.69 -71.60
N ASP A 740 -1.44 -82.87 -72.14
CA ASP A 740 -1.86 -81.60 -71.56
C ASP A 740 -2.53 -81.82 -70.19
N PRO A 741 -2.01 -81.24 -69.09
CA PRO A 741 -2.56 -81.40 -67.75
C PRO A 741 -4.03 -80.96 -67.64
N THR A 742 -4.44 -79.96 -68.42
CA THR A 742 -5.81 -79.44 -68.48
C THR A 742 -6.75 -80.50 -69.07
N VAL A 743 -6.34 -81.12 -70.18
CA VAL A 743 -7.08 -82.24 -70.80
C VAL A 743 -7.16 -83.44 -69.84
N GLN A 744 -6.07 -83.75 -69.13
CA GLN A 744 -6.06 -84.83 -68.14
C GLN A 744 -6.78 -84.49 -66.82
N ARG A 745 -7.02 -83.22 -66.52
CA ARG A 745 -7.87 -82.77 -65.41
C ARG A 745 -9.35 -82.88 -65.75
N GLU A 746 -9.72 -82.57 -66.99
CA GLU A 746 -11.11 -82.33 -67.40
C GLU A 746 -11.76 -83.52 -68.12
N TRP A 747 -10.96 -84.45 -68.65
CA TRP A 747 -11.44 -85.59 -69.43
C TRP A 747 -10.91 -86.94 -68.91
N ARG A 748 -11.72 -88.00 -69.08
CA ARG A 748 -11.34 -89.40 -68.86
C ARG A 748 -11.62 -90.20 -70.11
N LEU A 749 -10.63 -91.00 -70.52
CA LEU A 749 -10.74 -91.92 -71.65
C LEU A 749 -10.54 -93.34 -71.14
N ARG A 750 -11.48 -94.23 -71.47
CA ARG A 750 -11.47 -95.64 -71.08
C ARG A 750 -11.64 -96.51 -72.32
N ALA A 751 -10.69 -97.39 -72.60
CA ALA A 751 -10.88 -98.42 -73.62
C ALA A 751 -12.08 -99.32 -73.26
N LEU A 752 -12.94 -99.59 -74.24
CA LEU A 752 -14.10 -100.49 -74.10
C LEU A 752 -13.74 -101.91 -74.57
N ASN A 753 -13.02 -102.01 -75.68
CA ASN A 753 -12.45 -103.22 -76.24
C ASN A 753 -11.25 -102.85 -77.16
N GLY A 754 -10.69 -103.82 -77.88
CA GLY A 754 -9.55 -103.60 -78.78
C GLY A 754 -9.81 -102.69 -79.99
N THR A 755 -11.05 -102.25 -80.24
CA THR A 755 -11.41 -101.37 -81.37
C THR A 755 -12.17 -100.11 -80.96
N HIS A 756 -12.54 -99.95 -79.68
CA HIS A 756 -13.40 -98.85 -79.22
C HIS A 756 -12.95 -98.28 -77.86
N ALA A 757 -13.15 -96.97 -77.68
CA ALA A 757 -12.94 -96.27 -76.41
C ALA A 757 -14.11 -95.35 -76.06
N TYR A 758 -14.22 -94.97 -74.78
CA TYR A 758 -15.26 -94.11 -74.24
C TYR A 758 -14.63 -92.87 -73.59
N LEU A 759 -15.00 -91.69 -74.07
CA LEU A 759 -14.50 -90.40 -73.61
C LEU A 759 -15.58 -89.70 -72.77
N THR A 760 -15.37 -89.58 -71.46
CA THR A 760 -16.26 -88.85 -70.54
C THR A 760 -15.59 -87.58 -70.02
N MET A 761 -16.39 -86.64 -69.51
CA MET A 761 -15.89 -85.60 -68.61
C MET A 761 -15.32 -86.26 -67.34
N ALA A 762 -14.32 -85.63 -66.72
CA ALA A 762 -13.71 -86.04 -65.45
C ALA A 762 -14.31 -85.33 -64.24
N LEU A 763 -14.85 -84.13 -64.45
CA LEU A 763 -15.43 -83.27 -63.42
C LEU A 763 -16.97 -83.29 -63.49
N SER A 764 -17.62 -83.13 -62.34
CA SER A 764 -19.08 -83.02 -62.23
C SER A 764 -19.62 -81.72 -62.81
N TRP A 765 -18.77 -80.74 -63.08
CA TRP A 765 -19.09 -79.51 -63.81
C TRP A 765 -17.91 -79.14 -64.73
N LEU A 766 -18.21 -78.85 -65.98
CA LEU A 766 -17.34 -78.12 -66.92
C LEU A 766 -18.12 -76.92 -67.46
N GLU A 767 -17.41 -75.93 -68.01
CA GLU A 767 -18.02 -74.70 -68.49
C GLU A 767 -18.84 -74.94 -69.78
N PRO A 768 -20.01 -74.29 -69.99
CA PRO A 768 -20.84 -74.45 -71.19
C PRO A 768 -20.20 -73.91 -72.49
N GLN A 769 -19.24 -74.64 -73.07
CA GLN A 769 -18.56 -74.28 -74.32
C GLN A 769 -18.24 -75.49 -75.21
N GLU A 770 -17.58 -75.23 -76.34
CA GLU A 770 -17.14 -76.25 -77.30
C GLU A 770 -15.67 -76.62 -77.07
N TYR A 771 -15.42 -77.91 -76.86
CA TYR A 771 -14.11 -78.49 -76.56
C TYR A 771 -13.60 -79.36 -77.71
N PHE A 772 -12.30 -79.32 -77.97
CA PHE A 772 -11.62 -80.17 -78.95
C PHE A 772 -10.61 -81.07 -78.22
N VAL A 773 -11.03 -82.30 -77.92
CA VAL A 773 -10.25 -83.20 -77.04
C VAL A 773 -9.26 -84.02 -77.87
N PRO A 774 -7.93 -83.89 -77.65
CA PRO A 774 -6.94 -84.68 -78.37
C PRO A 774 -6.89 -86.12 -77.84
N VAL A 775 -7.19 -87.08 -78.72
CA VAL A 775 -7.10 -88.52 -78.46
C VAL A 775 -6.14 -89.13 -79.46
N PHE A 776 -5.13 -89.85 -78.98
CA PHE A 776 -4.14 -90.53 -79.80
C PHE A 776 -4.53 -92.00 -79.96
N LEU A 777 -4.64 -92.43 -81.22
CA LEU A 777 -4.85 -93.81 -81.64
C LEU A 777 -3.48 -94.39 -82.00
N THR A 778 -3.08 -95.51 -81.37
CA THR A 778 -1.84 -96.22 -81.71
C THR A 778 -2.16 -97.62 -82.20
N HIS A 779 -1.53 -98.02 -83.31
CA HIS A 779 -1.66 -99.34 -83.92
C HIS A 779 -0.34 -99.75 -84.58
N SER A 780 0.16 -100.95 -84.29
CA SER A 780 1.40 -101.54 -84.86
C SER A 780 2.56 -100.54 -85.11
N SER A 781 2.89 -99.76 -84.07
CA SER A 781 3.95 -98.73 -84.03
C SER A 781 3.67 -97.41 -84.77
N GLN A 782 2.48 -97.24 -85.37
CA GLN A 782 2.01 -95.95 -85.90
C GLN A 782 1.06 -95.27 -84.90
N THR A 783 1.24 -93.96 -84.70
CA THR A 783 0.40 -93.14 -83.82
C THR A 783 -0.26 -92.02 -84.62
N GLN A 784 -1.58 -91.89 -84.54
CA GLN A 784 -2.37 -90.83 -85.17
C GLN A 784 -3.10 -90.02 -84.10
N GLN A 785 -3.05 -88.68 -84.21
CA GLN A 785 -3.85 -87.79 -83.36
C GLN A 785 -5.22 -87.55 -83.98
N LEU A 786 -6.27 -87.76 -83.19
CA LEU A 786 -7.65 -87.38 -83.49
C LEU A 786 -8.03 -86.20 -82.58
N GLN A 787 -8.79 -85.24 -83.10
CA GLN A 787 -9.46 -84.24 -82.26
C GLN A 787 -10.95 -84.54 -82.21
N ILE A 788 -11.45 -84.86 -81.01
CA ILE A 788 -12.85 -85.17 -80.76
C ILE A 788 -13.55 -83.88 -80.34
N ARG A 789 -14.38 -83.34 -81.24
CA ARG A 789 -15.22 -82.15 -80.99
C ARG A 789 -16.40 -82.52 -80.10
N VAL A 790 -16.52 -81.89 -78.94
CA VAL A 790 -17.58 -82.14 -77.95
C VAL A 790 -18.17 -80.81 -77.49
N VAL A 791 -19.49 -80.68 -77.46
CA VAL A 791 -20.18 -79.49 -76.94
C VAL A 791 -20.67 -79.78 -75.52
N VAL A 792 -20.22 -79.00 -74.54
CA VAL A 792 -20.75 -79.06 -73.16
C VAL A 792 -21.82 -77.98 -73.03
N CYS A 793 -22.98 -78.33 -72.45
CA CYS A 793 -24.01 -77.32 -72.17
C CYS A 793 -24.86 -77.63 -70.94
N LEU A 794 -25.50 -76.58 -70.41
CA LEU A 794 -26.51 -76.69 -69.37
C LEU A 794 -27.74 -77.44 -69.90
N CYS A 795 -28.11 -78.53 -69.22
CA CYS A 795 -29.26 -79.36 -69.59
C CYS A 795 -30.39 -79.29 -68.54
N ASN A 796 -31.62 -79.43 -69.00
CA ASN A 796 -32.75 -79.70 -68.10
C ASN A 796 -32.71 -81.15 -67.54
N SER A 797 -33.64 -81.48 -66.65
CA SER A 797 -33.83 -82.84 -66.10
C SER A 797 -34.04 -83.93 -67.15
N GLU A 798 -34.54 -83.57 -68.34
CA GLU A 798 -34.76 -84.47 -69.50
C GLU A 798 -33.54 -84.61 -70.42
N ARG A 799 -32.37 -84.06 -70.02
CA ARG A 799 -31.11 -84.05 -70.81
C ARG A 799 -31.20 -83.25 -72.12
N ARG A 800 -32.09 -82.26 -72.22
CA ARG A 800 -32.17 -81.34 -73.36
C ARG A 800 -31.35 -80.07 -73.09
N CYS A 801 -30.53 -79.68 -74.07
CA CYS A 801 -29.60 -78.56 -74.03
C CYS A 801 -30.31 -77.20 -74.08
N LEU A 802 -30.05 -76.33 -73.11
CA LEU A 802 -30.77 -75.06 -72.91
C LEU A 802 -30.13 -73.86 -73.66
N ILE A 803 -30.08 -73.99 -74.99
CA ILE A 803 -29.88 -72.92 -75.99
C ILE A 803 -28.46 -72.28 -76.10
N LYS A 804 -28.02 -72.19 -77.37
CA LYS A 804 -26.94 -71.40 -78.00
C LYS A 804 -26.03 -70.53 -77.11
N VAL A 805 -24.74 -70.87 -77.10
CA VAL A 805 -23.65 -70.00 -76.65
C VAL A 805 -23.52 -68.78 -77.56
N GLY A 806 -23.55 -67.58 -76.98
CA GLY A 806 -23.25 -66.31 -77.64
C GLY A 806 -22.82 -65.28 -76.60
N ARG A 807 -21.72 -64.56 -76.85
CA ARG A 807 -21.16 -63.59 -75.89
C ARG A 807 -22.15 -62.47 -75.56
N MET A 808 -22.57 -62.37 -74.30
CA MET A 808 -23.20 -61.17 -73.75
C MET A 808 -22.20 -60.49 -72.79
N LYS A 809 -22.04 -59.17 -72.92
CA LYS A 809 -21.21 -58.34 -72.05
C LYS A 809 -22.10 -57.44 -71.20
N GLY A 810 -21.82 -57.40 -69.89
CA GLY A 810 -22.07 -56.25 -69.02
C GLY A 810 -23.44 -56.16 -68.34
N MET A 811 -23.43 -56.30 -67.01
CA MET A 811 -24.20 -55.44 -66.10
C MET A 811 -23.80 -55.68 -64.62
N PRO A 812 -23.31 -54.67 -63.90
CA PRO A 812 -23.48 -54.55 -62.44
C PRO A 812 -24.82 -53.83 -62.13
N THR A 813 -25.35 -53.98 -60.92
CA THR A 813 -26.68 -53.46 -60.56
C THR A 813 -26.68 -52.45 -59.40
N LEU A 814 -27.26 -51.28 -59.69
CA LEU A 814 -28.17 -50.54 -58.82
C LEU A 814 -27.64 -49.96 -57.49
N LEU A 815 -26.89 -48.84 -57.56
CA LEU A 815 -26.88 -47.84 -56.48
C LEU A 815 -26.48 -46.44 -57.01
N SER A 816 -27.44 -45.74 -57.61
CA SER A 816 -27.31 -44.32 -58.00
C SER A 816 -28.70 -43.70 -58.22
N ALA A 817 -29.34 -43.22 -57.14
CA ALA A 817 -30.58 -42.46 -57.21
C ALA A 817 -30.79 -41.59 -55.95
N VAL A 818 -31.61 -40.54 -56.09
CA VAL A 818 -32.13 -39.65 -55.02
C VAL A 818 -31.12 -38.66 -54.41
N GLY A 819 -30.48 -37.87 -55.27
CA GLY A 819 -30.01 -36.52 -54.92
C GLY A 819 -31.12 -35.44 -54.96
N ILE A 820 -32.39 -35.83 -54.82
CA ILE A 820 -33.58 -34.95 -54.99
C ILE A 820 -34.59 -35.21 -53.86
N MET A 821 -34.23 -34.84 -52.63
CA MET A 821 -35.18 -34.69 -51.50
C MET A 821 -34.72 -33.61 -50.49
N VAL A 822 -33.97 -32.61 -50.96
CA VAL A 822 -33.78 -31.34 -50.25
C VAL A 822 -35.02 -30.47 -50.50
N GLY A 823 -35.66 -29.95 -49.45
CA GLY A 823 -36.58 -28.81 -49.58
C GLY A 823 -37.76 -28.69 -48.62
N THR A 824 -38.29 -29.78 -48.03
CA THR A 824 -39.67 -29.77 -47.48
C THR A 824 -39.85 -30.00 -45.98
N LEU A 825 -38.80 -30.30 -45.20
CA LEU A 825 -38.91 -30.55 -43.75
C LEU A 825 -38.10 -29.59 -42.85
N VAL A 826 -37.85 -28.37 -43.33
CA VAL A 826 -37.34 -27.24 -42.50
C VAL A 826 -38.48 -26.34 -41.99
N ALA A 827 -39.72 -26.53 -42.48
CA ALA A 827 -40.83 -25.58 -42.31
C ALA A 827 -41.90 -25.96 -41.26
N ILE A 828 -41.91 -27.20 -40.73
CA ILE A 828 -42.92 -27.66 -39.76
C ILE A 828 -42.21 -28.50 -38.68
N GLY A 829 -42.08 -27.94 -37.47
CA GLY A 829 -41.38 -28.61 -36.36
C GLY A 829 -40.98 -27.70 -35.20
N HIS A 830 -40.83 -26.39 -35.44
CA HIS A 830 -40.72 -25.43 -34.34
C HIS A 830 -42.08 -25.30 -33.62
N ARG A 831 -42.08 -25.63 -32.32
CA ARG A 831 -43.23 -25.80 -31.40
C ARG A 831 -44.07 -27.08 -31.58
N LEU A 832 -43.88 -28.05 -30.69
CA LEU A 832 -44.89 -28.55 -29.72
C LEU A 832 -44.27 -29.61 -28.80
N PHE A 833 -44.62 -29.61 -27.50
CA PHE A 833 -44.15 -30.52 -26.43
C PHE A 833 -42.60 -30.48 -26.20
N GLN A 834 -42.04 -30.09 -25.04
CA GLN A 834 -42.54 -29.94 -23.66
C GLN A 834 -43.01 -31.23 -22.97
N THR A 835 -42.53 -31.40 -21.73
CA THR A 835 -42.87 -32.43 -20.72
C THR A 835 -42.52 -33.89 -21.01
N HIS A 836 -41.49 -34.41 -20.32
CA HIS A 836 -41.69 -35.50 -19.35
C HIS A 836 -40.59 -35.53 -18.26
N LYS A 837 -40.97 -35.89 -17.03
CA LYS A 837 -40.08 -36.12 -15.86
C LYS A 837 -39.63 -37.60 -15.78
N PRO A 838 -38.54 -37.92 -15.06
CA PRO A 838 -38.62 -38.27 -13.62
C PRO A 838 -37.81 -37.31 -12.74
N ASN A 839 -38.21 -36.86 -11.55
CA ASN A 839 -38.61 -37.55 -10.29
C ASN A 839 -37.45 -38.23 -9.53
N LEU A 840 -36.92 -37.54 -8.50
CA LEU A 840 -36.97 -38.03 -7.10
C LEU A 840 -36.74 -36.89 -6.05
N GLU A 841 -37.09 -37.23 -4.81
CA GLU A 841 -36.85 -36.67 -3.45
C GLU A 841 -35.65 -35.68 -3.20
N ARG A 842 -35.57 -34.86 -2.11
CA ARG A 842 -36.36 -34.77 -0.84
C ARG A 842 -36.24 -33.42 -0.07
N THR A 843 -37.31 -33.06 0.64
CA THR A 843 -37.48 -32.26 1.89
C THR A 843 -36.31 -31.52 2.60
N SER A 844 -36.46 -30.20 2.83
CA SER A 844 -36.62 -29.49 4.13
C SER A 844 -36.73 -27.96 3.85
N HIS A 845 -37.60 -27.15 4.48
CA HIS A 845 -37.60 -26.60 5.85
C HIS A 845 -36.22 -26.06 6.30
N ASN A 846 -36.07 -24.84 6.82
CA ASN A 846 -37.07 -23.90 7.35
C ASN A 846 -36.53 -22.43 7.34
N THR A 847 -37.45 -21.47 7.53
CA THR A 847 -37.24 -20.07 8.02
C THR A 847 -36.07 -19.29 7.44
#